data_AF-A0A956DIT2-F1
#
_entry.id   AF-A0A956DIT2-F1
#
_cell.length_a   1.000
_cell.length_b   1.000
_cell.length_c   1.000
_cell.angle_alpha   90.00
_cell.angle_beta   90.00
_cell.angle_gamma   90.00
#
_symmetry.space_group_name_H-M   'P 1'
#
loop_
_entity.id
_entity.type
_entity.pdbx_description
1 polymer ?
#
loop_
_entity_poly.entity_id
_entity_poly.type
_entity_poly.pdbx_seq_one_letter_code
_entity_poly.pdbx_strand_id
1 'polypeptide(L)'
;PARAAVRDGAIELRVARAQEPVELLARWPNGMWLARTRYALGWIAGDAPLSPAVPEEHAAAVLGPRVRLMDALSVEGGELADGTLVAPSEAGVLLGTRTGFASTPARATPTERPLTRRAFLERAFGLLGSPYGWGGHEGGRDCSRYLLDLFADFGLPIPRHSARQALAGTYAIDVEPLGPTEKLLLIETAQRKGIVLLHFPGHIMLYLGRDAGGRPYALHSFSEYVEPCEGTDDGEGHLLETLRRVDRVAVSDLSLGEGSSRRDFLSRVTRVVVFGQAPGPELRGAATLRPAAPTEIPATCDDSVDARVFKSPYRPNQEHPLRVIVSASEDPGPVALTLFDPRGRRVETPTHWLGGPPFSVWAEIQNPAAGAWTAVLGDGSRIVACERVVVARFAPEVEPRPASGAAWEPSWSWERDTENLFAAFVEQLFREPEGEETTWPSLQALIADRERNLLHDHRMGGEEGELDLQPDCADLPYFLRAYFSWKLRLPFAWRQCSRGREGRAPACTEVPKTNLDPVEGHDEVTAFRALLRELGRNVHSSTNRTLPNDDATDVYPVPMTREAIRPGTVYADPYGHVLVVARWVPQSLSSYGMLLAADAQPDAVVGRRRFWRGSFLFSTETTEAGAGFKAWRPPVYDRRERTITLPTNDELRSSRDYVRWSDAQYRGSVDDFYDAMDGLINPRPLDPRVVQRSLVDALEESVVRRVVSVDTGEAFMRERGFRPIDMPDDADIFQTEGPWEDFSTPSRDLRLLVSLDAVTGFPDAVERNPSRFGIEGDASATVRELREWLVAELGRRGFDYTRSDGQTQHLTLAQIVERSAGFEMAYNPNDCVEVRWGAPEGSPERASCRRAAPREQRAKMQRYRSWFEHRHRPAR
;
A
#
# COMPACT_ATOMS: atom_id res chain seq x y z
N PRO A 1 33.66 -6.21 -21.42
CA PRO A 1 34.08 -6.60 -22.79
C PRO A 1 35.22 -7.64 -22.73
N ALA A 2 34.86 -8.94 -22.73
CA ALA A 2 35.83 -10.01 -22.88
C ALA A 2 35.98 -10.30 -24.37
N ARG A 3 37.19 -10.08 -24.92
CA ARG A 3 37.56 -10.47 -26.28
C ARG A 3 37.52 -11.99 -26.38
N ALA A 4 36.46 -12.53 -26.99
CA ALA A 4 36.50 -13.87 -27.56
C ALA A 4 37.50 -13.83 -28.72
N ALA A 5 38.65 -14.49 -28.55
CA ALA A 5 39.53 -14.79 -29.66
C ALA A 5 38.82 -15.82 -30.55
N VAL A 6 38.15 -15.33 -31.59
CA VAL A 6 37.71 -16.17 -32.71
C VAL A 6 38.96 -16.45 -33.54
N ARG A 7 39.59 -17.60 -33.29
CA ARG A 7 40.52 -18.23 -34.22
C ARG A 7 39.94 -19.61 -34.57
N ASP A 8 39.62 -19.77 -35.85
CA ASP A 8 39.31 -21.03 -36.55
C ASP A 8 38.23 -21.93 -35.92
N GLY A 9 36.97 -21.69 -36.30
CA GLY A 9 35.85 -22.59 -36.01
C GLY A 9 34.69 -21.89 -35.29
N ALA A 10 33.49 -21.96 -35.85
CA ALA A 10 32.30 -21.38 -35.24
C ALA A 10 32.03 -22.03 -33.87
N ILE A 11 31.80 -21.21 -32.84
CA ILE A 11 31.37 -21.71 -31.53
C ILE A 11 29.97 -22.34 -31.69
N GLU A 12 29.88 -23.66 -31.59
CA GLU A 12 28.59 -24.37 -31.59
C GLU A 12 27.90 -24.13 -30.23
N LEU A 13 26.87 -23.29 -30.24
CA LEU A 13 26.04 -23.02 -29.07
C LEU A 13 24.81 -23.94 -29.07
N ARG A 14 24.64 -24.74 -28.02
CA ARG A 14 23.48 -25.65 -27.87
C ARG A 14 22.41 -25.00 -27.01
N VAL A 15 21.70 -24.04 -27.60
CA VAL A 15 20.67 -23.26 -26.91
C VAL A 15 19.37 -24.04 -26.72
N ALA A 16 18.97 -24.87 -27.69
CA ALA A 16 17.77 -25.70 -27.62
C ALA A 16 18.03 -27.03 -26.89
N ARG A 17 17.04 -27.53 -26.14
CA ARG A 17 17.07 -28.88 -25.54
C ARG A 17 16.84 -29.95 -26.61
N ALA A 18 17.28 -31.18 -26.33
CA ALA A 18 16.75 -32.33 -27.04
C ALA A 18 15.22 -32.38 -26.88
N GLN A 19 14.51 -32.77 -27.93
CA GLN A 19 13.04 -32.86 -27.97
C GLN A 19 12.31 -31.51 -27.76
N GLU A 20 13.01 -30.38 -27.82
CA GLU A 20 12.38 -29.06 -27.79
C GLU A 20 11.60 -28.83 -29.10
N PRO A 21 10.32 -28.39 -29.05
CA PRO A 21 9.62 -27.96 -30.24
C PRO A 21 10.30 -26.74 -30.87
N VAL A 22 10.51 -26.80 -32.18
CA VAL A 22 11.14 -25.73 -32.96
C VAL A 22 10.22 -25.34 -34.11
N GLU A 23 10.02 -24.04 -34.28
CA GLU A 23 9.37 -23.47 -35.44
C GLU A 23 10.41 -22.89 -36.40
N LEU A 24 10.39 -23.32 -37.66
CA LEU A 24 11.29 -22.81 -38.70
C LEU A 24 10.62 -21.60 -39.37
N LEU A 25 11.24 -20.43 -39.27
CA LEU A 25 10.67 -19.16 -39.71
C LEU A 25 11.13 -18.75 -41.10
N ALA A 26 12.43 -18.90 -41.38
CA ALA A 26 13.01 -18.49 -42.66
C ALA A 26 14.30 -19.25 -42.94
N ARG A 27 14.62 -19.46 -44.22
CA ARG A 27 15.88 -20.06 -44.65
C ARG A 27 16.83 -18.98 -45.14
N TRP A 28 18.08 -19.01 -44.69
CA TRP A 28 19.12 -18.10 -45.15
C TRP A 28 19.89 -18.66 -46.35
N PRO A 29 20.49 -17.81 -47.20
CA PRO A 29 21.26 -18.28 -48.36
C PRO A 29 22.41 -19.25 -48.05
N ASN A 30 22.98 -19.20 -46.84
CA ASN A 30 24.04 -20.12 -46.42
C ASN A 30 23.50 -21.50 -45.95
N GLY A 31 22.20 -21.75 -46.09
CA GLY A 31 21.57 -23.02 -45.76
C GLY A 31 21.07 -23.14 -44.32
N MET A 32 21.33 -22.17 -43.44
CA MET A 32 20.80 -22.16 -42.07
C MET A 32 19.31 -21.81 -42.03
N TRP A 33 18.64 -22.25 -40.97
CA TRP A 33 17.28 -21.85 -40.65
C TRP A 33 17.26 -20.84 -39.51
N LEU A 34 16.50 -19.76 -39.68
CA LEU A 34 16.03 -18.96 -38.55
C LEU A 34 14.93 -19.75 -37.87
N ALA A 35 15.09 -20.00 -36.58
CA ALA A 35 14.26 -20.90 -35.81
C ALA A 35 13.91 -20.31 -34.44
N ARG A 36 12.70 -20.61 -33.97
CA ARG A 36 12.18 -20.19 -32.67
C ARG A 36 11.84 -21.39 -31.80
N THR A 37 12.22 -21.34 -30.53
CA THR A 37 11.75 -22.23 -29.46
C THR A 37 10.84 -21.47 -28.51
N ARG A 38 10.36 -22.13 -27.45
CA ARG A 38 9.56 -21.49 -26.39
C ARG A 38 10.31 -20.38 -25.63
N TYR A 39 11.64 -20.33 -25.69
CA TYR A 39 12.47 -19.42 -24.89
C TYR A 39 13.61 -18.72 -25.65
N ALA A 40 13.82 -19.04 -26.94
CA ALA A 40 14.91 -18.47 -27.73
C ALA A 40 14.52 -18.31 -29.22
N LEU A 41 15.18 -17.35 -29.87
CA LEU A 41 15.16 -17.14 -31.33
C LEU A 41 16.60 -17.13 -31.80
N GLY A 42 16.92 -17.88 -32.85
CA GLY A 42 18.29 -17.96 -33.35
C GLY A 42 18.43 -18.77 -34.64
N TRP A 43 19.67 -18.97 -35.06
CA TRP A 43 19.99 -19.76 -36.25
C TRP A 43 20.29 -21.20 -35.87
N ILE A 44 19.75 -22.15 -36.65
CA ILE A 44 20.05 -23.56 -36.55
C ILE A 44 20.61 -24.05 -37.89
N ALA A 45 21.55 -25.00 -37.83
CA ALA A 45 22.17 -25.58 -39.01
C ALA A 45 21.12 -26.25 -39.92
N GLY A 46 21.33 -26.18 -41.24
CA GLY A 46 20.39 -26.73 -42.23
C GLY A 46 20.20 -28.25 -42.15
N ASP A 47 21.20 -28.94 -41.59
CA ASP A 47 21.27 -30.39 -41.38
C ASP A 47 21.03 -30.79 -39.92
N ALA A 48 20.54 -29.86 -39.09
CA ALA A 48 20.21 -30.16 -37.71
C ALA A 48 19.25 -31.36 -37.61
N PRO A 49 19.39 -32.23 -36.59
CA PRO A 49 18.64 -33.47 -36.46
C PRO A 49 17.20 -33.21 -35.99
N LEU A 50 16.41 -32.53 -36.81
CA LEU A 50 15.00 -32.24 -36.58
C LEU A 50 14.14 -33.43 -37.01
N SER A 51 13.02 -33.61 -36.33
CA SER A 51 11.96 -34.49 -36.80
C SER A 51 11.27 -33.91 -38.05
N PRO A 52 10.44 -34.69 -38.75
CA PRO A 52 9.41 -34.14 -39.62
C PRO A 52 8.50 -33.14 -38.87
N ALA A 53 7.71 -32.38 -39.62
CA ALA A 53 6.73 -31.46 -39.05
C ALA A 53 5.79 -32.21 -38.09
N VAL A 54 5.48 -31.60 -36.95
CA VAL A 54 4.61 -32.19 -35.93
C VAL A 54 3.21 -32.42 -36.52
N PRO A 55 2.71 -33.66 -36.59
CA PRO A 55 1.36 -33.95 -37.06
C PRO A 55 0.30 -33.27 -36.17
N GLU A 56 -0.84 -32.91 -36.75
CA GLU A 56 -1.92 -32.20 -36.03
C GLU A 56 -2.39 -32.97 -34.78
N GLU A 57 -2.50 -34.30 -34.88
CA GLU A 57 -2.84 -35.21 -33.78
C GLU A 57 -1.84 -35.19 -32.60
N HIS A 58 -0.61 -34.73 -32.82
CA HIS A 58 0.43 -34.64 -31.80
C HIS A 58 0.71 -33.20 -31.33
N ALA A 59 0.16 -32.20 -32.02
CA ALA A 59 0.44 -30.79 -31.74
C ALA A 59 0.14 -30.41 -30.28
N ALA A 60 -1.01 -30.85 -29.76
CA ALA A 60 -1.41 -30.57 -28.38
C ALA A 60 -0.43 -31.17 -27.35
N ALA A 61 0.02 -32.42 -27.54
CA ALA A 61 0.96 -33.08 -26.64
C ALA A 61 2.37 -32.45 -26.73
N VAL A 62 2.82 -32.11 -27.93
CA VAL A 62 4.15 -31.52 -28.16
C VAL A 62 4.25 -30.08 -27.66
N LEU A 63 3.20 -29.28 -27.83
CA LEU A 63 3.14 -27.87 -27.40
C LEU A 63 2.65 -27.70 -25.96
N GLY A 64 2.00 -28.72 -25.40
CA GLY A 64 1.48 -28.72 -24.05
C GLY A 64 2.53 -28.92 -22.94
N PRO A 65 2.04 -29.30 -21.74
CA PRO A 65 2.85 -29.65 -20.59
C PRO A 65 3.84 -30.77 -20.88
N ARG A 66 4.98 -30.76 -20.18
CA ARG A 66 6.06 -31.74 -20.39
C ARG A 66 6.11 -32.73 -19.24
N VAL A 67 6.76 -33.86 -19.49
CA VAL A 67 7.18 -34.79 -18.46
C VAL A 67 8.69 -34.93 -18.49
N ARG A 68 9.28 -35.12 -17.33
CA ARG A 68 10.73 -35.28 -17.16
C ARG A 68 11.06 -36.75 -17.00
N LEU A 69 11.94 -37.27 -17.85
CA LEU A 69 12.43 -38.64 -17.76
C LEU A 69 13.14 -38.89 -16.41
N MET A 70 12.85 -40.02 -15.78
CA MET A 70 13.50 -40.45 -14.54
C MET A 70 14.79 -41.25 -14.78
N ASP A 71 14.91 -41.84 -15.95
CA ASP A 71 16.04 -42.66 -16.37
C ASP A 71 16.47 -42.25 -17.78
N ALA A 72 17.71 -42.58 -18.15
CA ALA A 72 18.15 -42.47 -19.53
C ALA A 72 17.31 -43.41 -20.42
N LEU A 73 17.04 -42.96 -21.65
CA LEU A 73 16.19 -43.69 -22.60
C LEU A 73 16.92 -43.83 -23.94
N SER A 74 17.18 -45.06 -24.35
CA SER A 74 17.74 -45.35 -25.68
C SER A 74 16.72 -45.04 -26.76
N VAL A 75 17.14 -44.31 -27.80
CA VAL A 75 16.30 -43.90 -28.93
C VAL A 75 17.03 -44.17 -30.25
N GLU A 76 16.30 -44.19 -31.36
CA GLU A 76 16.91 -44.33 -32.69
C GLU A 76 17.89 -43.16 -32.94
N GLY A 77 19.18 -43.48 -33.03
CA GLY A 77 20.24 -42.48 -33.26
C GLY A 77 20.92 -41.92 -31.99
N GLY A 78 20.62 -42.43 -30.79
CA GLY A 78 21.35 -42.04 -29.57
C GLY A 78 20.67 -42.42 -28.26
N GLU A 79 21.02 -41.72 -27.19
CA GLU A 79 20.42 -41.87 -25.86
C GLU A 79 19.93 -40.50 -25.38
N LEU A 80 18.71 -40.46 -24.85
CA LEU A 80 18.21 -39.30 -24.12
C LEU A 80 18.63 -39.43 -22.66
N ALA A 81 19.33 -38.43 -22.15
CA ALA A 81 19.76 -38.42 -20.75
C ALA A 81 18.58 -38.39 -19.78
N ASP A 82 18.80 -38.86 -18.57
CA ASP A 82 17.88 -38.65 -17.45
C ASP A 82 17.61 -37.14 -17.25
N GLY A 83 16.40 -36.81 -16.83
CA GLY A 83 15.99 -35.41 -16.70
C GLY A 83 15.61 -34.70 -18.01
N THR A 84 15.68 -35.37 -19.17
CA THR A 84 15.21 -34.78 -20.45
C THR A 84 13.69 -34.52 -20.39
N LEU A 85 13.27 -33.35 -20.88
CA LEU A 85 11.85 -32.98 -20.96
C LEU A 85 11.25 -33.44 -22.28
N VAL A 86 10.26 -34.31 -22.21
CA VAL A 86 9.60 -34.94 -23.36
C VAL A 86 8.08 -34.72 -23.30
N ALA A 87 7.39 -34.92 -24.42
CA ALA A 87 5.93 -34.84 -24.46
C ALA A 87 5.32 -36.10 -23.83
N PRO A 88 4.23 -36.00 -23.05
CA PRO A 88 3.53 -37.18 -22.55
C PRO A 88 2.78 -37.91 -23.68
N SER A 89 2.52 -39.19 -23.50
CA SER A 89 1.58 -39.98 -24.32
C SER A 89 0.84 -41.00 -23.45
N GLU A 90 -0.27 -41.56 -23.93
CA GLU A 90 -1.01 -42.61 -23.21
C GLU A 90 -0.15 -43.85 -22.92
N ALA A 91 0.83 -44.15 -23.79
CA ALA A 91 1.74 -45.29 -23.68
C ALA A 91 3.09 -44.96 -23.02
N GLY A 92 3.25 -43.77 -22.42
CA GLY A 92 4.49 -43.30 -21.80
C GLY A 92 4.87 -41.90 -22.28
N VAL A 93 5.85 -41.80 -23.17
CA VAL A 93 6.35 -40.52 -23.71
C VAL A 93 6.32 -40.50 -25.22
N LEU A 94 6.04 -39.35 -25.82
CA LEU A 94 6.08 -39.12 -27.26
C LEU A 94 7.42 -38.49 -27.64
N LEU A 95 8.13 -39.12 -28.56
CA LEU A 95 9.46 -38.71 -29.01
C LEU A 95 9.45 -38.40 -30.51
N GLY A 96 10.06 -37.29 -30.89
CA GLY A 96 10.37 -36.98 -32.29
C GLY A 96 11.75 -37.51 -32.67
N THR A 97 11.81 -38.34 -33.71
CA THR A 97 13.03 -38.85 -34.34
C THR A 97 13.13 -38.32 -35.77
N ARG A 98 14.26 -38.57 -36.46
CA ARG A 98 14.41 -38.21 -37.88
C ARG A 98 13.41 -38.93 -38.80
N THR A 99 12.88 -40.07 -38.35
CA THR A 99 11.99 -40.95 -39.11
C THR A 99 10.52 -40.68 -38.82
N GLY A 100 10.18 -40.01 -37.71
CA GLY A 100 8.80 -39.67 -37.36
C GLY A 100 8.59 -39.44 -35.87
N PHE A 101 7.37 -39.66 -35.39
CA PHE A 101 7.02 -39.60 -33.97
C PHE A 101 6.68 -41.00 -33.46
N ALA A 102 7.14 -41.34 -32.25
CA ALA A 102 6.89 -42.64 -31.65
C ALA A 102 6.58 -42.50 -30.15
N SER A 103 5.54 -43.22 -29.72
CA SER A 103 5.23 -43.39 -28.29
C SER A 103 6.09 -44.50 -27.71
N THR A 104 6.79 -44.23 -26.61
CA THR A 104 7.71 -45.16 -25.97
C THR A 104 7.40 -45.26 -24.47
N PRO A 105 7.29 -46.48 -23.90
CA PRO A 105 7.18 -46.65 -22.45
C PRO A 105 8.41 -46.10 -21.74
N ALA A 106 8.22 -45.17 -20.81
CA ALA A 106 9.30 -44.61 -20.01
C ALA A 106 8.78 -44.15 -18.64
N ARG A 107 9.64 -44.20 -17.61
CA ARG A 107 9.32 -43.58 -16.32
C ARG A 107 9.56 -42.08 -16.42
N ALA A 108 8.52 -41.29 -16.14
CA ALA A 108 8.59 -39.85 -16.20
C ALA A 108 7.78 -39.19 -15.09
N THR A 109 8.16 -37.96 -14.73
CA THR A 109 7.50 -37.14 -13.72
C THR A 109 6.86 -35.92 -14.37
N PRO A 110 5.59 -35.59 -14.09
CA PRO A 110 4.96 -34.37 -14.62
C PRO A 110 5.69 -33.11 -14.19
N THR A 111 5.85 -32.17 -15.12
CA THR A 111 6.38 -30.84 -14.79
C THR A 111 5.32 -29.92 -14.18
N GLU A 112 4.04 -30.17 -14.44
CA GLU A 112 2.95 -29.44 -13.78
C GLU A 112 2.79 -29.90 -12.34
N ARG A 113 3.61 -29.33 -11.47
CA ARG A 113 3.64 -29.63 -10.03
C ARG A 113 3.82 -28.34 -9.23
N PRO A 114 3.37 -28.32 -7.96
CA PRO A 114 3.53 -27.14 -7.12
C PRO A 114 4.99 -26.71 -6.97
N LEU A 115 5.26 -25.41 -7.17
CA LEU A 115 6.55 -24.79 -6.90
C LEU A 115 6.70 -24.57 -5.39
N THR A 116 7.24 -25.57 -4.68
CA THR A 116 7.62 -25.43 -3.27
C THR A 116 9.12 -25.18 -3.14
N ARG A 117 9.53 -24.42 -2.12
CA ARG A 117 10.96 -24.16 -1.87
C ARG A 117 11.76 -25.45 -1.72
N ARG A 118 11.22 -26.44 -0.99
CA ARG A 118 11.85 -27.75 -0.82
C ARG A 118 12.09 -28.43 -2.17
N ALA A 119 11.03 -28.61 -2.96
CA ALA A 119 11.13 -29.32 -4.24
C ALA A 119 12.09 -28.62 -5.22
N PHE A 120 12.06 -27.29 -5.26
CA PHE A 120 12.95 -26.51 -6.12
C PHE A 120 14.42 -26.66 -5.71
N LEU A 121 14.70 -26.58 -4.41
CA LEU A 121 16.06 -26.76 -3.88
C LEU A 121 16.58 -28.19 -4.06
N GLU A 122 15.78 -29.22 -3.78
CA GLU A 122 16.14 -30.62 -4.04
C GLU A 122 16.59 -30.82 -5.49
N ARG A 123 15.86 -30.21 -6.44
CA ARG A 123 16.24 -30.26 -7.85
C ARG A 123 17.50 -29.44 -8.15
N ALA A 124 17.60 -28.23 -7.58
CA ALA A 124 18.77 -27.37 -7.77
C ALA A 124 20.07 -28.06 -7.31
N PHE A 125 20.06 -28.66 -6.12
CA PHE A 125 21.19 -29.39 -5.57
C PHE A 125 21.50 -30.70 -6.30
N GLY A 126 20.50 -31.36 -6.89
CA GLY A 126 20.73 -32.53 -7.74
C GLY A 126 21.56 -32.26 -8.99
N LEU A 127 21.77 -31.00 -9.36
CA LEU A 127 22.61 -30.57 -10.49
C LEU A 127 23.97 -30.00 -10.04
N LEU A 128 24.29 -30.05 -8.74
CA LEU A 128 25.56 -29.56 -8.21
C LEU A 128 26.74 -30.25 -8.89
N GLY A 129 27.76 -29.48 -9.26
CA GLY A 129 28.95 -29.97 -9.96
C GLY A 129 28.79 -30.14 -11.47
N SER A 130 27.59 -29.96 -12.04
CA SER A 130 27.41 -29.99 -13.50
C SER A 130 28.32 -28.98 -14.20
N PRO A 131 28.97 -29.32 -15.32
CA PRO A 131 29.88 -28.41 -16.02
C PRO A 131 29.21 -27.11 -16.47
N TYR A 132 29.94 -26.00 -16.36
CA TYR A 132 29.55 -24.73 -16.96
C TYR A 132 29.78 -24.78 -18.48
N GLY A 133 28.85 -24.23 -19.25
CA GLY A 133 28.99 -24.11 -20.70
C GLY A 133 28.33 -22.82 -21.19
N TRP A 134 29.15 -21.86 -21.63
CA TRP A 134 28.65 -20.59 -22.18
C TRP A 134 27.70 -20.86 -23.35
N GLY A 135 26.44 -20.43 -23.25
CA GLY A 135 25.44 -20.65 -24.29
C GLY A 135 25.14 -22.13 -24.59
N GLY A 136 25.46 -23.04 -23.66
CA GLY A 136 25.29 -24.49 -23.85
C GLY A 136 26.49 -25.21 -24.46
N HIS A 137 27.64 -24.55 -24.56
CA HIS A 137 28.86 -25.15 -25.11
C HIS A 137 29.22 -26.47 -24.40
N GLU A 138 29.61 -27.48 -25.18
CA GLU A 138 29.91 -28.86 -24.72
C GLU A 138 28.81 -29.51 -23.87
N GLY A 139 27.56 -29.05 -23.99
CA GLY A 139 26.44 -29.55 -23.19
C GLY A 139 26.43 -29.04 -21.74
N GLY A 140 27.36 -28.14 -21.38
CA GLY A 140 27.38 -27.46 -20.09
C GLY A 140 26.24 -26.45 -19.94
N ARG A 141 25.98 -26.00 -18.71
CA ARG A 141 24.93 -25.03 -18.40
C ARG A 141 25.53 -23.69 -17.99
N ASP A 142 25.22 -22.61 -18.70
CA ASP A 142 25.45 -21.27 -18.15
C ASP A 142 24.45 -20.91 -17.04
N CYS A 143 24.69 -19.79 -16.35
CA CYS A 143 23.89 -19.32 -15.22
C CYS A 143 22.39 -19.29 -15.51
N SER A 144 22.01 -18.74 -16.67
CA SER A 144 20.61 -18.61 -17.07
C SER A 144 20.01 -19.91 -17.59
N ARG A 145 20.79 -20.76 -18.28
CA ARG A 145 20.33 -22.10 -18.70
C ARG A 145 20.06 -23.00 -17.50
N TYR A 146 20.92 -22.93 -16.48
CA TYR A 146 20.73 -23.66 -15.24
C TYR A 146 19.34 -23.37 -14.63
N LEU A 147 18.99 -22.10 -14.45
CA LEU A 147 17.68 -21.71 -13.93
C LEU A 147 16.53 -22.07 -14.91
N LEU A 148 16.74 -21.89 -16.21
CA LEU A 148 15.75 -22.26 -17.23
C LEU A 148 15.37 -23.75 -17.13
N ASP A 149 16.35 -24.63 -16.92
CA ASP A 149 16.15 -26.07 -16.72
C ASP A 149 15.42 -26.36 -15.39
N LEU A 150 15.80 -25.68 -14.30
CA LEU A 150 15.12 -25.85 -13.01
C LEU A 150 13.64 -25.47 -13.06
N PHE A 151 13.30 -24.30 -13.60
CA PHE A 151 11.91 -23.82 -13.64
C PHE A 151 11.04 -24.63 -14.61
N ALA A 152 11.63 -25.16 -15.68
CA ALA A 152 10.90 -26.01 -16.61
C ALA A 152 10.43 -27.33 -15.96
N ASP A 153 11.10 -27.82 -14.93
CA ASP A 153 10.67 -28.98 -14.13
C ASP A 153 9.41 -28.70 -13.28
N PHE A 154 8.99 -27.44 -13.19
CA PHE A 154 7.76 -26.98 -12.53
C PHE A 154 6.75 -26.40 -13.53
N GLY A 155 6.96 -26.64 -14.84
CA GLY A 155 6.06 -26.15 -15.89
C GLY A 155 6.12 -24.63 -16.07
N LEU A 156 7.17 -23.97 -15.57
CA LEU A 156 7.33 -22.53 -15.63
C LEU A 156 8.34 -22.15 -16.72
N PRO A 157 7.88 -21.73 -17.92
CA PRO A 157 8.76 -21.25 -18.95
C PRO A 157 9.31 -19.88 -18.56
N ILE A 158 10.62 -19.77 -18.35
CA ILE A 158 11.30 -18.49 -18.17
C ILE A 158 12.13 -18.14 -19.41
N PRO A 159 12.51 -16.87 -19.64
CA PRO A 159 13.36 -16.50 -20.77
C PRO A 159 14.75 -17.14 -20.73
N ARG A 160 15.41 -17.31 -21.88
CA ARG A 160 16.76 -17.90 -21.95
C ARG A 160 17.88 -17.07 -21.33
N HIS A 161 17.76 -15.74 -21.35
CA HIS A 161 18.83 -14.82 -20.96
C HIS A 161 18.60 -14.23 -19.57
N SER A 162 19.66 -14.12 -18.77
CA SER A 162 19.61 -13.64 -17.37
C SER A 162 18.91 -12.29 -17.21
N ALA A 163 19.19 -11.31 -18.08
CA ALA A 163 18.55 -10.00 -18.03
C ALA A 163 17.02 -10.04 -18.21
N ARG A 164 16.50 -11.02 -18.96
CA ARG A 164 15.05 -11.23 -19.13
C ARG A 164 14.48 -12.08 -17.99
N GLN A 165 15.24 -13.05 -17.47
CA GLN A 165 14.87 -13.79 -16.25
C GLN A 165 14.74 -12.85 -15.03
N ALA A 166 15.51 -11.77 -15.01
CA ALA A 166 15.44 -10.72 -14.00
C ALA A 166 14.07 -10.02 -13.91
N LEU A 167 13.19 -10.24 -14.90
CA LEU A 167 11.85 -9.65 -15.00
C LEU A 167 10.74 -10.70 -15.01
N ALA A 168 11.08 -11.98 -14.89
CA ALA A 168 10.14 -13.10 -15.12
C ALA A 168 9.41 -13.58 -13.84
N GLY A 169 9.86 -13.14 -12.66
CA GLY A 169 9.21 -13.49 -11.39
C GLY A 169 7.83 -12.87 -11.22
N THR A 170 7.13 -13.23 -10.14
CA THR A 170 5.93 -12.54 -9.68
C THR A 170 6.20 -11.03 -9.55
N TYR A 171 7.37 -10.67 -9.00
CA TYR A 171 7.83 -9.30 -8.92
C TYR A 171 9.37 -9.22 -8.88
N ALA A 172 9.88 -8.02 -9.06
CA ALA A 172 11.30 -7.72 -8.89
C ALA A 172 11.50 -6.43 -8.09
N ILE A 173 12.63 -6.34 -7.38
CA ILE A 173 13.05 -5.16 -6.62
C ILE A 173 14.35 -4.67 -7.23
N ASP A 174 14.40 -3.38 -7.57
CA ASP A 174 15.64 -2.72 -7.94
C ASP A 174 16.41 -2.37 -6.67
N VAL A 175 17.58 -2.98 -6.51
CA VAL A 175 18.42 -2.79 -5.32
C VAL A 175 19.76 -2.18 -5.66
N GLU A 176 20.01 -1.82 -6.92
CA GLU A 176 21.23 -1.16 -7.36
C GLU A 176 21.64 0.05 -6.51
N PRO A 177 20.72 0.96 -6.10
CA PRO A 177 21.11 2.16 -5.34
C PRO A 177 21.44 1.88 -3.86
N LEU A 178 21.26 0.65 -3.37
CA LEU A 178 21.32 0.33 -1.94
C LEU A 178 22.70 -0.19 -1.50
N GLY A 179 23.00 0.03 -0.22
CA GLY A 179 24.17 -0.57 0.43
C GLY A 179 24.00 -2.09 0.70
N PRO A 180 25.09 -2.84 0.95
CA PRO A 180 25.04 -4.29 1.16
C PRO A 180 24.07 -4.75 2.27
N THR A 181 24.01 -4.02 3.38
CA THR A 181 23.13 -4.33 4.52
C THR A 181 21.65 -4.26 4.13
N GLU A 182 21.25 -3.17 3.48
CA GLU A 182 19.88 -2.96 3.01
C GLU A 182 19.50 -3.96 1.92
N LYS A 183 20.43 -4.24 0.98
CA LYS A 183 20.26 -5.30 -0.02
C LYS A 183 19.91 -6.63 0.63
N LEU A 184 20.69 -7.03 1.64
CA LEU A 184 20.53 -8.32 2.28
C LEU A 184 19.20 -8.42 3.07
N LEU A 185 18.81 -7.35 3.76
CA LEU A 185 17.51 -7.25 4.42
C LEU A 185 16.34 -7.43 3.45
N LEU A 186 16.40 -6.80 2.27
CA LEU A 186 15.36 -6.95 1.24
C LEU A 186 15.36 -8.34 0.61
N ILE A 187 16.54 -8.92 0.35
CA ILE A 187 16.69 -10.29 -0.17
C ILE A 187 16.04 -11.31 0.79
N GLU A 188 16.26 -11.17 2.09
CA GLU A 188 15.70 -12.06 3.11
C GLU A 188 14.20 -11.88 3.31
N THR A 189 13.75 -10.64 3.22
CA THR A 189 12.32 -10.32 3.24
C THR A 189 11.62 -10.93 2.02
N ALA A 190 12.24 -10.83 0.83
CA ALA A 190 11.78 -11.46 -0.40
C ALA A 190 11.77 -13.00 -0.30
N GLN A 191 12.75 -13.60 0.38
CA GLN A 191 12.84 -15.05 0.55
C GLN A 191 11.65 -15.63 1.34
N ARG A 192 11.03 -14.84 2.23
CA ARG A 192 9.79 -15.26 2.92
C ARG A 192 8.58 -15.35 1.98
N LYS A 193 8.65 -14.73 0.80
CA LYS A 193 7.56 -14.69 -0.19
C LYS A 193 7.74 -15.70 -1.32
N GLY A 194 8.90 -16.35 -1.47
CA GLY A 194 9.10 -17.36 -2.51
C GLY A 194 10.56 -17.72 -2.82
N ILE A 195 10.77 -18.26 -4.02
CA ILE A 195 12.11 -18.50 -4.57
C ILE A 195 12.71 -17.17 -5.00
N VAL A 196 13.93 -16.89 -4.55
CA VAL A 196 14.64 -15.63 -4.83
C VAL A 196 15.80 -15.87 -5.79
N LEU A 197 15.82 -15.10 -6.87
CA LEU A 197 16.97 -14.99 -7.77
C LEU A 197 17.66 -13.64 -7.57
N LEU A 198 18.98 -13.66 -7.63
CA LEU A 198 19.83 -12.46 -7.55
C LEU A 198 20.45 -12.24 -8.92
N HIS A 199 20.28 -11.04 -9.46
CA HIS A 199 20.76 -10.70 -10.79
C HIS A 199 21.68 -9.47 -10.74
N PHE A 200 22.73 -9.52 -11.56
CA PHE A 200 23.48 -8.36 -12.00
C PHE A 200 23.86 -8.54 -13.47
N PRO A 201 24.22 -7.48 -14.22
CA PRO A 201 24.56 -7.59 -15.63
C PRO A 201 25.62 -8.68 -15.89
N GLY A 202 25.21 -9.73 -16.61
CA GLY A 202 26.06 -10.87 -16.97
C GLY A 202 25.92 -12.11 -16.09
N HIS A 203 25.17 -12.08 -14.98
CA HIS A 203 25.02 -13.23 -14.10
C HIS A 203 23.68 -13.30 -13.36
N ILE A 204 23.26 -14.51 -13.02
CA ILE A 204 22.04 -14.74 -12.22
C ILE A 204 22.22 -15.97 -11.32
N MET A 205 21.72 -15.87 -10.09
CA MET A 205 21.98 -16.84 -9.03
C MET A 205 20.71 -17.18 -8.26
N LEU A 206 20.62 -18.39 -7.71
CA LEU A 206 19.55 -18.80 -6.78
C LEU A 206 20.00 -18.53 -5.33
N TYR A 207 19.28 -17.67 -4.60
CA TYR A 207 19.61 -17.40 -3.20
C TYR A 207 19.21 -18.55 -2.27
N LEU A 208 20.12 -18.98 -1.40
CA LEU A 208 19.90 -20.10 -0.48
C LEU A 208 19.49 -19.66 0.93
N GLY A 209 19.88 -18.45 1.36
CA GLY A 209 19.79 -18.00 2.74
C GLY A 209 21.18 -17.80 3.35
N ARG A 210 21.22 -17.65 4.68
CA ARG A 210 22.47 -17.55 5.45
C ARG A 210 22.86 -18.89 6.07
N ASP A 211 24.17 -19.09 6.28
CA ASP A 211 24.67 -20.14 7.16
C ASP A 211 24.51 -19.78 8.65
N ALA A 212 24.93 -20.68 9.54
CA ALA A 212 24.89 -20.46 10.99
C ALA A 212 25.75 -19.27 11.47
N GLY A 213 26.75 -18.85 10.68
CA GLY A 213 27.59 -17.68 10.93
C GLY A 213 27.05 -16.39 10.30
N GLY A 214 25.86 -16.42 9.71
CA GLY A 214 25.23 -15.26 9.07
C GLY A 214 25.76 -14.92 7.68
N ARG A 215 26.59 -15.78 7.05
CA ARG A 215 27.11 -15.52 5.70
C ARG A 215 26.07 -15.90 4.64
N PRO A 216 25.75 -15.02 3.67
CA PRO A 216 24.76 -15.31 2.64
C PRO A 216 25.33 -16.17 1.50
N TYR A 217 24.56 -17.17 1.07
CA TYR A 217 24.97 -18.10 0.00
C TYR A 217 24.02 -18.10 -1.19
N ALA A 218 24.58 -18.42 -2.35
CA ALA A 218 23.83 -18.70 -3.55
C ALA A 218 24.31 -19.99 -4.25
N LEU A 219 23.39 -20.61 -4.99
CA LEU A 219 23.63 -21.73 -5.88
C LEU A 219 23.51 -21.25 -7.33
N HIS A 220 24.55 -21.46 -8.13
CA HIS A 220 24.59 -20.93 -9.49
C HIS A 220 25.62 -21.65 -10.36
N SER A 221 25.49 -21.51 -11.67
CA SER A 221 26.49 -21.99 -12.63
C SER A 221 27.34 -20.82 -13.13
N PHE A 222 28.65 -20.85 -12.89
CA PHE A 222 29.54 -19.75 -13.26
C PHE A 222 30.94 -20.23 -13.62
N SER A 223 31.62 -19.45 -14.46
CA SER A 223 32.96 -19.78 -14.94
C SER A 223 34.04 -19.33 -13.98
N GLU A 224 33.96 -18.10 -13.46
CA GLU A 224 35.10 -17.46 -12.80
C GLU A 224 34.72 -16.34 -11.83
N TYR A 225 35.68 -16.00 -10.97
CA TYR A 225 35.71 -14.77 -10.18
C TYR A 225 37.14 -14.24 -10.04
N VAL A 226 37.30 -13.06 -9.46
CA VAL A 226 38.60 -12.42 -9.26
C VAL A 226 38.79 -12.13 -7.77
N GLU A 227 40.00 -12.30 -7.26
CA GLU A 227 40.38 -11.95 -5.90
C GLU A 227 41.68 -11.15 -5.90
N PRO A 228 41.85 -10.18 -4.98
CA PRO A 228 43.08 -9.41 -4.86
C PRO A 228 44.24 -10.29 -4.38
N CYS A 229 45.43 -10.03 -4.89
CA CYS A 229 46.66 -10.64 -4.42
C CYS A 229 47.20 -9.80 -3.24
N GLU A 230 47.22 -10.37 -2.03
CA GLU A 230 47.69 -9.64 -0.85
C GLU A 230 49.12 -9.09 -1.02
N GLY A 231 49.31 -7.80 -0.73
CA GLY A 231 50.62 -7.16 -0.68
C GLY A 231 51.34 -7.02 -2.03
N THR A 232 50.63 -7.17 -3.15
CA THR A 232 51.20 -6.98 -4.50
C THR A 232 50.38 -5.95 -5.27
N ASP A 233 51.04 -4.88 -5.71
CA ASP A 233 50.45 -3.84 -6.55
C ASP A 233 51.07 -3.83 -7.95
N ASP A 234 50.41 -3.14 -8.88
CA ASP A 234 50.86 -2.93 -10.25
C ASP A 234 51.96 -1.85 -10.38
N GLY A 235 52.51 -1.36 -9.26
CA GLY A 235 53.43 -0.22 -9.21
C GLY A 235 52.76 1.16 -9.33
N GLU A 236 51.45 1.21 -9.60
CA GLU A 236 50.62 2.43 -9.63
C GLU A 236 49.68 2.51 -8.43
N GLY A 237 49.77 1.54 -7.51
CA GLY A 237 48.99 1.48 -6.26
C GLY A 237 47.69 0.69 -6.37
N HIS A 238 47.42 0.00 -7.49
CA HIS A 238 46.30 -0.93 -7.59
C HIS A 238 46.76 -2.35 -7.26
N LEU A 239 46.02 -3.06 -6.42
CA LEU A 239 46.30 -4.46 -6.12
C LEU A 239 46.25 -5.31 -7.40
N LEU A 240 47.26 -6.15 -7.60
CA LEU A 240 47.22 -7.20 -8.61
C LEU A 240 46.12 -8.20 -8.26
N GLU A 241 45.59 -8.90 -9.27
CA GLU A 241 44.44 -9.77 -9.06
C GLU A 241 44.61 -11.15 -9.71
N THR A 242 44.06 -12.17 -9.07
CA THR A 242 44.03 -13.54 -9.58
C THR A 242 42.65 -13.91 -10.09
N LEU A 243 42.58 -14.40 -11.34
CA LEU A 243 41.37 -15.00 -11.89
C LEU A 243 41.23 -16.45 -11.41
N ARG A 244 40.17 -16.74 -10.65
CA ARG A 244 39.82 -18.06 -10.14
C ARG A 244 38.76 -18.71 -11.03
N ARG A 245 39.08 -19.85 -11.63
CA ARG A 245 38.14 -20.65 -12.44
C ARG A 245 37.39 -21.67 -11.59
N VAL A 246 36.10 -21.76 -11.83
CA VAL A 246 35.14 -22.65 -11.16
C VAL A 246 34.51 -23.60 -12.19
N ASP A 247 34.04 -23.06 -13.31
CA ASP A 247 33.53 -23.77 -14.50
C ASP A 247 32.49 -24.87 -14.19
N ARG A 248 31.60 -24.65 -13.21
CA ARG A 248 30.54 -25.60 -12.82
C ARG A 248 29.37 -24.94 -12.07
N VAL A 249 28.31 -25.71 -11.85
CA VAL A 249 27.29 -25.42 -10.83
C VAL A 249 27.92 -25.58 -9.44
N ALA A 250 27.96 -24.51 -8.65
CA ALA A 250 28.51 -24.52 -7.31
C ALA A 250 27.68 -23.68 -6.33
N VAL A 251 27.85 -23.98 -5.05
CA VAL A 251 27.44 -23.11 -3.96
C VAL A 251 28.59 -22.15 -3.68
N SER A 252 28.31 -20.84 -3.64
CA SER A 252 29.27 -19.84 -3.21
C SER A 252 28.67 -18.93 -2.16
N ASP A 253 29.53 -18.42 -1.29
CA ASP A 253 29.22 -17.22 -0.52
C ASP A 253 29.08 -16.02 -1.48
N LEU A 254 28.35 -14.98 -1.07
CA LEU A 254 28.18 -13.76 -1.86
C LEU A 254 29.30 -12.71 -1.66
N SER A 255 30.20 -12.86 -0.68
CA SER A 255 31.40 -12.04 -0.49
C SER A 255 32.52 -12.39 -1.48
N LEU A 256 32.40 -13.52 -2.17
CA LEU A 256 33.33 -13.92 -3.21
C LEU A 256 33.55 -12.80 -4.26
N GLY A 257 34.79 -12.31 -4.33
CA GLY A 257 35.20 -11.14 -5.12
C GLY A 257 35.48 -9.88 -4.29
N GLU A 258 35.30 -9.92 -2.98
CA GLU A 258 35.59 -8.83 -2.05
C GLU A 258 37.02 -8.31 -2.20
N GLY A 259 37.17 -6.99 -2.17
CA GLY A 259 38.46 -6.30 -2.37
C GLY A 259 39.00 -6.31 -3.81
N SER A 260 38.35 -7.02 -4.75
CA SER A 260 38.74 -7.00 -6.17
C SER A 260 38.08 -5.85 -6.96
N SER A 261 38.65 -5.54 -8.11
CA SER A 261 38.14 -4.67 -9.17
C SER A 261 36.75 -5.07 -9.68
N ARG A 262 36.41 -6.37 -9.60
CA ARG A 262 35.08 -6.86 -9.95
C ARG A 262 34.07 -6.75 -8.82
N ARG A 263 34.53 -6.50 -7.58
CA ARG A 263 33.76 -6.51 -6.33
C ARG A 263 33.10 -7.85 -6.03
N ASP A 264 32.63 -8.01 -4.80
CA ASP A 264 31.89 -9.19 -4.37
C ASP A 264 30.52 -9.31 -5.07
N PHE A 265 29.94 -10.51 -5.05
CA PHE A 265 28.66 -10.75 -5.70
C PHE A 265 27.51 -9.95 -5.11
N LEU A 266 27.42 -9.79 -3.78
CA LEU A 266 26.33 -9.06 -3.12
C LEU A 266 26.32 -7.59 -3.56
N SER A 267 27.48 -6.92 -3.53
CA SER A 267 27.65 -5.54 -3.95
C SER A 267 27.24 -5.31 -5.40
N ARG A 268 27.41 -6.31 -6.26
CA ARG A 268 27.06 -6.24 -7.68
C ARG A 268 25.59 -6.46 -7.96
N VAL A 269 24.83 -7.13 -7.08
CA VAL A 269 23.40 -7.39 -7.29
C VAL A 269 22.69 -6.08 -7.56
N THR A 270 22.02 -6.01 -8.71
CA THR A 270 21.18 -4.88 -9.10
C THR A 270 19.70 -5.20 -8.97
N ARG A 271 19.33 -6.49 -9.03
CA ARG A 271 17.91 -6.90 -8.96
C ARG A 271 17.69 -8.15 -8.13
N VAL A 272 16.65 -8.10 -7.31
CA VAL A 272 16.11 -9.26 -6.58
C VAL A 272 14.81 -9.67 -7.27
N VAL A 273 14.68 -10.94 -7.65
CA VAL A 273 13.54 -11.46 -8.41
C VAL A 273 12.86 -12.54 -7.59
N VAL A 274 11.53 -12.49 -7.48
CA VAL A 274 10.79 -13.42 -6.62
C VAL A 274 9.77 -14.21 -7.43
N PHE A 275 9.83 -15.53 -7.31
CA PHE A 275 8.81 -16.46 -7.80
C PHE A 275 8.04 -17.03 -6.62
N GLY A 276 6.80 -16.59 -6.46
CA GLY A 276 5.97 -16.99 -5.32
C GLY A 276 4.80 -16.04 -5.11
N GLN A 277 4.54 -15.73 -3.84
CA GLN A 277 3.44 -14.87 -3.39
C GLN A 277 3.63 -13.42 -3.81
N ALA A 278 2.60 -12.60 -3.64
CA ALA A 278 2.69 -11.15 -3.82
C ALA A 278 3.69 -10.51 -2.81
N PRO A 279 4.19 -9.28 -3.07
CA PRO A 279 5.24 -8.65 -2.26
C PRO A 279 4.91 -8.52 -0.77
N GLY A 280 3.63 -8.35 -0.43
CA GLY A 280 3.21 -8.03 0.94
C GLY A 280 3.58 -6.59 1.36
N PRO A 281 3.14 -6.16 2.56
CA PRO A 281 3.32 -4.78 3.02
C PRO A 281 4.79 -4.36 3.11
N GLU A 282 5.71 -5.30 3.38
CA GLU A 282 7.13 -5.02 3.57
C GLU A 282 7.84 -4.69 2.26
N LEU A 283 7.37 -5.22 1.12
CA LEU A 283 8.04 -5.07 -0.17
C LEU A 283 7.22 -4.29 -1.20
N ARG A 284 5.92 -4.06 -0.97
CA ARG A 284 5.02 -3.47 -1.97
C ARG A 284 5.51 -2.14 -2.52
N GLY A 285 6.04 -1.25 -1.69
CA GLY A 285 6.55 0.06 -2.13
C GLY A 285 7.93 0.03 -2.79
N ALA A 286 8.63 -1.11 -2.74
CA ALA A 286 9.93 -1.32 -3.39
C ALA A 286 9.85 -2.27 -4.60
N ALA A 287 8.76 -3.03 -4.72
CA ALA A 287 8.58 -4.06 -5.73
C ALA A 287 7.86 -3.55 -6.98
N THR A 288 8.35 -3.96 -8.14
CA THR A 288 7.64 -3.86 -9.42
C THR A 288 7.07 -5.23 -9.78
N LEU A 289 5.74 -5.34 -9.85
CA LEU A 289 5.09 -6.54 -10.37
C LEU A 289 5.44 -6.73 -11.84
N ARG A 290 5.58 -7.97 -12.30
CA ARG A 290 5.67 -8.22 -13.74
C ARG A 290 4.35 -7.84 -14.44
N PRO A 291 4.38 -7.51 -15.73
CA PRO A 291 3.16 -7.41 -16.52
C PRO A 291 2.35 -8.72 -16.45
N ALA A 292 1.03 -8.58 -16.37
CA ALA A 292 0.13 -9.72 -16.48
C ALA A 292 0.10 -10.22 -17.93
N ALA A 293 0.02 -11.54 -18.09
CA ALA A 293 -0.19 -12.15 -19.39
C ALA A 293 -1.60 -11.79 -19.91
N PRO A 294 -1.75 -11.55 -21.23
CA PRO A 294 -3.07 -11.29 -21.82
C PRO A 294 -4.06 -12.38 -21.45
N THR A 295 -5.22 -11.98 -20.94
CA THR A 295 -6.33 -12.88 -20.65
C THR A 295 -7.18 -13.08 -21.90
N GLU A 296 -7.76 -14.27 -22.04
CA GLU A 296 -8.83 -14.56 -22.99
C GLU A 296 -10.18 -14.59 -22.26
N ILE A 297 -11.29 -14.61 -23.02
CA ILE A 297 -12.62 -14.78 -22.43
C ILE A 297 -12.69 -16.20 -21.85
N PRO A 298 -12.87 -16.36 -20.53
CA PRO A 298 -12.89 -17.67 -19.93
C PRO A 298 -14.19 -18.42 -20.27
N ALA A 299 -14.13 -19.75 -20.28
CA ALA A 299 -15.29 -20.59 -20.54
C ALA A 299 -16.39 -20.38 -19.48
N THR A 300 -16.00 -20.32 -18.21
CA THR A 300 -16.83 -19.92 -17.07
C THR A 300 -16.40 -18.54 -16.60
N CYS A 301 -17.37 -17.69 -16.24
CA CYS A 301 -17.11 -16.31 -15.86
C CYS A 301 -17.83 -16.07 -14.54
N ASP A 302 -17.04 -16.14 -13.47
CA ASP A 302 -17.51 -16.09 -12.10
C ASP A 302 -16.61 -15.14 -11.30
N ASP A 303 -17.19 -14.53 -10.27
CA ASP A 303 -16.49 -13.77 -9.25
C ASP A 303 -16.85 -14.29 -7.85
N SER A 304 -16.35 -13.64 -6.80
CA SER A 304 -16.58 -14.07 -5.41
C SER A 304 -16.64 -12.89 -4.46
N VAL A 305 -17.09 -13.13 -3.23
CA VAL A 305 -17.09 -12.11 -2.15
C VAL A 305 -15.68 -11.61 -1.78
N ASP A 306 -14.62 -12.36 -2.11
CA ASP A 306 -13.23 -11.97 -1.88
C ASP A 306 -12.61 -11.23 -3.06
N ALA A 307 -13.17 -11.35 -4.26
CA ALA A 307 -12.75 -10.65 -5.46
C ALA A 307 -13.95 -10.50 -6.40
N ARG A 308 -14.53 -9.29 -6.45
CA ARG A 308 -15.82 -9.03 -7.11
C ARG A 308 -15.72 -7.95 -8.18
N VAL A 309 -16.45 -8.14 -9.28
CA VAL A 309 -16.61 -7.12 -10.32
C VAL A 309 -17.91 -6.35 -10.13
N PHE A 310 -17.81 -5.03 -10.07
CA PHE A 310 -18.91 -4.09 -9.99
C PHE A 310 -19.02 -3.25 -11.26
N LYS A 311 -20.22 -2.70 -11.48
CA LYS A 311 -20.55 -1.85 -12.63
C LYS A 311 -21.24 -0.57 -12.18
N SER A 312 -20.93 0.52 -12.87
CA SER A 312 -21.64 1.79 -12.77
C SER A 312 -21.90 2.34 -14.19
N PRO A 313 -23.12 2.82 -14.51
CA PRO A 313 -24.29 2.92 -13.63
C PRO A 313 -24.91 1.54 -13.30
N TYR A 314 -25.83 1.52 -12.33
CA TYR A 314 -26.52 0.29 -11.89
C TYR A 314 -27.21 -0.45 -13.05
N ARG A 315 -27.76 0.31 -14.00
CA ARG A 315 -28.34 -0.19 -15.27
C ARG A 315 -27.55 0.38 -16.45
N PRO A 316 -26.45 -0.28 -16.86
CA PRO A 316 -25.61 0.19 -17.96
C PRO A 316 -26.40 0.39 -19.26
N ASN A 317 -26.10 1.48 -19.96
CA ASN A 317 -26.73 1.86 -21.22
C ASN A 317 -25.75 2.62 -22.11
N GLN A 318 -26.10 2.88 -23.38
CA GLN A 318 -25.19 3.54 -24.33
C GLN A 318 -25.08 5.06 -24.13
N GLU A 319 -25.99 5.67 -23.37
CA GLU A 319 -26.05 7.13 -23.17
C GLU A 319 -25.12 7.60 -22.05
N HIS A 320 -24.63 6.68 -21.22
CA HIS A 320 -23.77 6.97 -20.08
C HIS A 320 -22.48 6.14 -20.15
N PRO A 321 -21.34 6.66 -19.67
CA PRO A 321 -20.12 5.86 -19.60
C PRO A 321 -20.29 4.64 -18.68
N LEU A 322 -19.68 3.52 -19.08
CA LEU A 322 -19.64 2.29 -18.30
C LEU A 322 -18.34 2.25 -17.51
N ARG A 323 -18.44 2.33 -16.19
CA ARG A 323 -17.33 2.08 -15.26
C ARG A 323 -17.39 0.64 -14.76
N VAL A 324 -16.27 -0.05 -14.85
CA VAL A 324 -16.05 -1.37 -14.27
C VAL A 324 -15.05 -1.23 -13.14
N ILE A 325 -15.41 -1.71 -11.96
CA ILE A 325 -14.61 -1.62 -10.74
C ILE A 325 -14.41 -3.04 -10.23
N VAL A 326 -13.19 -3.42 -9.88
CA VAL A 326 -12.90 -4.71 -9.26
C VAL A 326 -12.22 -4.46 -7.92
N SER A 327 -12.73 -5.08 -6.87
CA SER A 327 -12.12 -5.03 -5.54
C SER A 327 -11.75 -6.44 -5.09
N ALA A 328 -10.62 -6.58 -4.41
CA ALA A 328 -10.06 -7.85 -3.92
C ALA A 328 -9.56 -7.71 -2.48
N SER A 329 -9.90 -8.67 -1.63
CA SER A 329 -9.50 -8.71 -0.22
C SER A 329 -8.00 -8.88 -0.03
N GLU A 330 -7.36 -9.62 -0.93
CA GLU A 330 -5.93 -9.93 -0.91
C GLU A 330 -5.22 -9.35 -2.14
N ASP A 331 -3.89 -9.16 -2.05
CA ASP A 331 -3.08 -8.69 -3.18
C ASP A 331 -3.11 -9.75 -4.30
N PRO A 332 -3.75 -9.47 -5.45
CA PRO A 332 -3.94 -10.49 -6.50
C PRO A 332 -2.63 -10.81 -7.23
N GLY A 333 -1.52 -10.14 -6.88
CA GLY A 333 -0.24 -10.24 -7.58
C GLY A 333 -0.33 -9.64 -8.98
N PRO A 334 0.46 -10.15 -9.95
CA PRO A 334 0.36 -9.73 -11.34
C PRO A 334 -1.01 -10.09 -11.90
N VAL A 335 -1.85 -9.09 -12.19
CA VAL A 335 -3.11 -9.21 -12.93
C VAL A 335 -3.35 -7.95 -13.75
N ALA A 336 -4.20 -8.05 -14.76
CA ALA A 336 -4.73 -6.93 -15.51
C ALA A 336 -6.25 -7.00 -15.57
N LEU A 337 -6.90 -5.84 -15.55
CA LEU A 337 -8.32 -5.71 -15.89
C LEU A 337 -8.46 -5.61 -17.41
N THR A 338 -9.08 -6.60 -18.02
CA THR A 338 -9.35 -6.67 -19.46
C THR A 338 -10.85 -6.62 -19.71
N LEU A 339 -11.28 -5.74 -20.61
CA LEU A 339 -12.68 -5.62 -21.04
C LEU A 339 -12.83 -6.14 -22.46
N PHE A 340 -13.86 -6.95 -22.70
CA PHE A 340 -14.24 -7.46 -24.01
C PHE A 340 -15.58 -6.87 -24.43
N ASP A 341 -15.63 -6.34 -25.66
CA ASP A 341 -16.84 -5.79 -26.26
C ASP A 341 -17.85 -6.91 -26.62
N PRO A 342 -19.09 -6.57 -27.03
CA PRO A 342 -20.09 -7.57 -27.42
C PRO A 342 -19.72 -8.44 -28.63
N ARG A 343 -18.64 -8.14 -29.35
CA ARG A 343 -18.09 -8.94 -30.45
C ARG A 343 -16.92 -9.82 -29.99
N GLY A 344 -16.64 -9.85 -28.68
CA GLY A 344 -15.52 -10.59 -28.09
C GLY A 344 -14.15 -9.94 -28.33
N ARG A 345 -14.11 -8.68 -28.77
CA ARG A 345 -12.83 -7.98 -29.01
C ARG A 345 -12.37 -7.30 -27.74
N ARG A 346 -11.08 -7.44 -27.44
CA ARG A 346 -10.44 -6.70 -26.33
C ARG A 346 -10.51 -5.20 -26.59
N VAL A 347 -10.88 -4.45 -25.55
CA VAL A 347 -10.88 -2.99 -25.54
C VAL A 347 -9.73 -2.49 -24.68
N GLU A 348 -8.93 -1.58 -25.24
CA GLU A 348 -7.86 -0.92 -24.51
C GLU A 348 -8.42 0.32 -23.81
N THR A 349 -8.33 0.33 -22.48
CA THR A 349 -8.78 1.44 -21.64
C THR A 349 -7.74 1.65 -20.54
N PRO A 350 -7.42 2.91 -20.17
CA PRO A 350 -6.60 3.19 -19.00
C PRO A 350 -7.20 2.53 -17.74
N THR A 351 -6.37 1.84 -16.98
CA THR A 351 -6.76 1.23 -15.70
C THR A 351 -6.20 2.06 -14.55
N HIS A 352 -7.05 2.36 -13.58
CA HIS A 352 -6.70 3.11 -12.39
C HIS A 352 -6.61 2.17 -11.20
N TRP A 353 -5.39 1.98 -10.71
CA TRP A 353 -5.12 1.15 -9.53
C TRP A 353 -5.26 1.96 -8.24
N LEU A 354 -5.86 1.33 -7.24
CA LEU A 354 -5.93 1.76 -5.85
C LEU A 354 -5.09 0.82 -5.00
N GLY A 355 -4.52 1.35 -3.91
CA GLY A 355 -3.72 0.60 -2.96
C GLY A 355 -4.58 -0.38 -2.16
N GLY A 356 -4.03 -0.94 -1.09
CA GLY A 356 -4.76 -1.87 -0.24
C GLY A 356 -4.09 -2.11 1.11
N PRO A 357 -4.73 -2.91 1.98
CA PRO A 357 -5.97 -3.67 1.71
C PRO A 357 -7.26 -2.84 1.92
N PRO A 358 -8.34 -3.10 1.13
CA PRO A 358 -8.43 -4.03 -0.01
C PRO A 358 -7.78 -3.46 -1.27
N PHE A 359 -7.42 -4.32 -2.23
CA PHE A 359 -6.80 -3.93 -3.49
C PHE A 359 -7.86 -3.73 -4.56
N SER A 360 -7.84 -2.59 -5.27
CA SER A 360 -8.88 -2.31 -6.26
C SER A 360 -8.32 -1.75 -7.57
N VAL A 361 -9.04 -2.00 -8.66
CA VAL A 361 -8.75 -1.45 -9.98
C VAL A 361 -10.05 -1.08 -10.67
N TRP A 362 -10.05 0.02 -11.42
CA TRP A 362 -11.20 0.38 -12.22
C TRP A 362 -10.82 0.92 -13.59
N ALA A 363 -11.75 0.84 -14.53
CA ALA A 363 -11.64 1.37 -15.88
C ALA A 363 -12.99 1.92 -16.34
N GLU A 364 -12.98 2.92 -17.23
CA GLU A 364 -14.19 3.54 -17.75
C GLU A 364 -14.23 3.56 -19.28
N ILE A 365 -15.35 3.12 -19.84
CA ILE A 365 -15.65 3.19 -21.26
C ILE A 365 -16.59 4.36 -21.48
N GLN A 366 -16.12 5.43 -22.14
CA GLN A 366 -16.90 6.65 -22.35
C GLN A 366 -18.19 6.41 -23.15
N ASN A 367 -18.13 5.60 -24.20
CA ASN A 367 -19.26 5.34 -25.10
C ASN A 367 -19.43 3.82 -25.31
N PRO A 368 -20.08 3.10 -24.38
CA PRO A 368 -20.21 1.66 -24.47
C PRO A 368 -21.20 1.25 -25.57
N ALA A 369 -20.85 0.24 -26.36
CA ALA A 369 -21.75 -0.40 -27.31
C ALA A 369 -22.82 -1.24 -26.58
N ALA A 370 -24.07 -1.23 -27.06
CA ALA A 370 -25.11 -2.11 -26.53
C ALA A 370 -24.76 -3.58 -26.77
N GLY A 371 -25.06 -4.43 -25.78
CA GLY A 371 -24.78 -5.86 -25.80
C GLY A 371 -24.10 -6.36 -24.53
N ALA A 372 -23.67 -7.62 -24.55
CA ALA A 372 -23.00 -8.27 -23.43
C ALA A 372 -21.49 -8.02 -23.47
N TRP A 373 -20.99 -7.25 -22.51
CA TRP A 373 -19.56 -7.08 -22.26
C TRP A 373 -19.07 -8.15 -21.30
N THR A 374 -17.76 -8.44 -21.32
CA THR A 374 -17.13 -9.30 -20.32
C THR A 374 -15.95 -8.57 -19.70
N ALA A 375 -15.97 -8.44 -18.38
CA ALA A 375 -14.87 -7.89 -17.60
C ALA A 375 -14.10 -9.02 -16.94
N VAL A 376 -12.78 -9.03 -17.08
CA VAL A 376 -11.91 -10.09 -16.55
C VAL A 376 -10.74 -9.46 -15.83
N LEU A 377 -10.59 -9.73 -14.53
CA LEU A 377 -9.36 -9.49 -13.79
C LEU A 377 -8.56 -10.80 -13.77
N GLY A 378 -7.38 -10.82 -14.40
CA GLY A 378 -6.59 -12.05 -14.46
C GLY A 378 -5.19 -11.91 -15.04
N ASP A 379 -4.53 -13.04 -15.18
CA ASP A 379 -3.16 -13.19 -15.67
C ASP A 379 -3.05 -14.48 -16.48
N GLY A 380 -3.17 -14.35 -17.80
CA GLY A 380 -3.26 -15.50 -18.71
C GLY A 380 -4.49 -16.35 -18.44
N SER A 381 -4.29 -17.63 -18.12
CA SER A 381 -5.37 -18.56 -17.75
C SER A 381 -5.83 -18.43 -16.30
N ARG A 382 -5.11 -17.69 -15.45
CA ARG A 382 -5.49 -17.46 -14.06
C ARG A 382 -6.50 -16.32 -13.99
N ILE A 383 -7.75 -16.65 -13.70
CA ILE A 383 -8.82 -15.67 -13.53
C ILE A 383 -9.03 -15.42 -12.03
N VAL A 384 -9.02 -14.15 -11.62
CA VAL A 384 -9.27 -13.73 -10.24
C VAL A 384 -10.74 -13.33 -10.06
N ALA A 385 -11.30 -12.58 -11.01
CA ALA A 385 -12.71 -12.23 -11.03
C ALA A 385 -13.19 -12.04 -12.46
N CYS A 386 -14.41 -12.45 -12.77
CA CYS A 386 -15.01 -12.26 -14.08
C CYS A 386 -16.51 -11.97 -13.95
N GLU A 387 -17.02 -11.01 -14.71
CA GLU A 387 -18.45 -10.72 -14.77
C GLU A 387 -18.90 -10.35 -16.19
N ARG A 388 -20.14 -10.74 -16.53
CA ARG A 388 -20.78 -10.35 -17.79
C ARG A 388 -21.72 -9.15 -17.57
N VAL A 389 -21.41 -8.03 -18.22
CA VAL A 389 -22.15 -6.78 -18.06
C VAL A 389 -23.02 -6.52 -19.29
N VAL A 390 -24.35 -6.50 -19.13
CA VAL A 390 -25.27 -6.16 -20.22
C VAL A 390 -25.47 -4.65 -20.28
N VAL A 391 -25.18 -4.07 -21.45
CA VAL A 391 -25.40 -2.65 -21.77
C VAL A 391 -26.65 -2.52 -22.65
N ALA A 392 -27.67 -1.82 -22.15
CA ALA A 392 -28.90 -1.54 -22.87
C ALA A 392 -28.71 -0.44 -23.93
N ARG A 393 -29.63 -0.36 -24.90
CA ARG A 393 -29.59 0.70 -25.93
C ARG A 393 -29.99 2.08 -25.41
N PHE A 394 -30.93 2.11 -24.47
CA PHE A 394 -31.53 3.33 -23.95
C PHE A 394 -31.40 3.35 -22.43
N ALA A 395 -31.34 4.56 -21.86
CA ALA A 395 -31.47 4.71 -20.42
C ALA A 395 -32.85 4.22 -19.95
N PRO A 396 -32.93 3.55 -18.78
CA PRO A 396 -34.21 3.13 -18.21
C PRO A 396 -35.00 4.35 -17.71
N GLU A 397 -36.33 4.27 -17.75
CA GLU A 397 -37.19 5.28 -17.12
C GLU A 397 -36.99 5.29 -15.59
N VAL A 398 -37.08 6.49 -14.99
CA VAL A 398 -37.01 6.68 -13.54
C VAL A 398 -38.28 6.12 -12.90
N GLU A 399 -38.12 5.26 -11.91
CA GLU A 399 -39.26 4.67 -11.20
C GLU A 399 -39.90 5.72 -10.26
N PRO A 400 -41.22 5.93 -10.35
CA PRO A 400 -41.91 6.89 -9.47
C PRO A 400 -41.92 6.38 -8.03
N ARG A 401 -41.72 7.31 -7.08
CA ARG A 401 -41.70 7.04 -5.64
C ARG A 401 -42.93 7.69 -4.95
N PRO A 402 -43.50 7.08 -3.90
CA PRO A 402 -44.45 7.75 -3.02
C PRO A 402 -43.82 8.98 -2.33
N ALA A 403 -44.63 10.03 -2.11
CA ALA A 403 -44.16 11.29 -1.50
C ALA A 403 -43.65 11.14 -0.04
N SER A 404 -44.08 10.08 0.66
CA SER A 404 -43.62 9.71 2.00
C SER A 404 -43.41 8.20 2.08
N GLY A 405 -42.30 7.77 2.67
CA GLY A 405 -41.92 6.36 2.81
C GLY A 405 -40.43 6.19 3.13
N ALA A 406 -39.96 4.95 3.19
CA ALA A 406 -38.55 4.61 3.42
C ALA A 406 -37.63 5.38 2.48
N ALA A 407 -36.55 6.00 2.97
CA ALA A 407 -35.58 6.71 2.14
C ALA A 407 -35.07 5.86 0.97
N TRP A 408 -34.84 4.56 1.22
CA TRP A 408 -34.77 3.55 0.16
C TRP A 408 -35.00 2.15 0.73
N GLU A 409 -35.42 1.22 -0.13
CA GLU A 409 -35.47 -0.20 0.19
C GLU A 409 -34.11 -0.86 -0.10
N PRO A 410 -33.52 -1.62 0.85
CA PRO A 410 -32.28 -2.35 0.59
C PRO A 410 -32.47 -3.48 -0.42
N SER A 411 -31.54 -3.57 -1.38
CA SER A 411 -31.45 -4.66 -2.35
C SER A 411 -30.11 -5.39 -2.31
N TRP A 412 -29.09 -4.77 -1.71
CA TRP A 412 -27.79 -5.35 -1.41
C TRP A 412 -27.60 -5.49 0.11
N SER A 413 -26.58 -6.25 0.50
CA SER A 413 -26.20 -6.47 1.90
C SER A 413 -24.78 -5.99 2.14
N TRP A 414 -24.47 -5.59 3.37
CA TRP A 414 -23.08 -5.41 3.78
C TRP A 414 -22.43 -6.78 3.90
N GLU A 415 -21.48 -7.02 3.01
CA GLU A 415 -20.63 -8.21 2.89
C GLU A 415 -19.21 -7.75 2.57
N ARG A 416 -18.25 -8.68 2.57
CA ARG A 416 -16.84 -8.36 2.39
C ARG A 416 -16.53 -7.59 1.09
N ASP A 417 -17.18 -7.94 0.00
CA ASP A 417 -17.07 -7.29 -1.31
C ASP A 417 -17.58 -5.85 -1.31
N THR A 418 -18.72 -5.58 -0.69
CA THR A 418 -19.31 -4.23 -0.57
C THR A 418 -18.55 -3.36 0.44
N GLU A 419 -18.01 -3.93 1.52
CA GLU A 419 -17.03 -3.26 2.37
C GLU A 419 -15.74 -2.95 1.61
N ASN A 420 -15.29 -3.86 0.76
CA ASN A 420 -14.12 -3.63 -0.07
C ASN A 420 -14.37 -2.52 -1.10
N LEU A 421 -15.57 -2.48 -1.70
CA LEU A 421 -15.96 -1.41 -2.61
C LEU A 421 -16.12 -0.07 -1.88
N PHE A 422 -16.62 -0.05 -0.64
CA PHE A 422 -16.68 1.17 0.17
C PHE A 422 -15.29 1.73 0.44
N ALA A 423 -14.33 0.87 0.80
CA ALA A 423 -12.95 1.28 0.96
C ALA A 423 -12.35 1.84 -0.35
N ALA A 424 -12.60 1.18 -1.50
CA ALA A 424 -12.17 1.67 -2.81
C ALA A 424 -12.78 3.05 -3.14
N PHE A 425 -14.05 3.25 -2.82
CA PHE A 425 -14.74 4.53 -2.98
C PHE A 425 -14.09 5.63 -2.15
N VAL A 426 -13.84 5.39 -0.85
CA VAL A 426 -13.19 6.36 0.02
C VAL A 426 -11.76 6.66 -0.44
N GLU A 427 -10.98 5.65 -0.82
CA GLU A 427 -9.60 5.85 -1.29
C GLU A 427 -9.56 6.70 -2.56
N GLN A 428 -10.39 6.39 -3.56
CA GLN A 428 -10.44 7.16 -4.81
C GLN A 428 -10.95 8.59 -4.57
N LEU A 429 -11.94 8.77 -3.69
CA LEU A 429 -12.53 10.09 -3.41
C LEU A 429 -11.46 11.07 -2.90
N PHE A 430 -10.58 10.61 -2.00
CA PHE A 430 -9.53 11.42 -1.37
C PHE A 430 -8.13 11.26 -2.02
N ARG A 431 -8.07 10.63 -3.19
CA ARG A 431 -6.82 10.39 -3.93
C ARG A 431 -6.28 11.70 -4.52
N GLU A 432 -4.99 11.98 -4.33
CA GLU A 432 -4.23 13.07 -4.96
C GLU A 432 -2.73 12.71 -5.02
N PRO A 433 -1.89 13.44 -5.80
CA PRO A 433 -0.44 13.29 -5.83
C PRO A 433 0.21 13.41 -4.44
N GLU A 434 1.38 12.79 -4.28
CA GLU A 434 2.11 12.76 -3.02
C GLU A 434 2.73 14.14 -2.70
N GLY A 435 2.52 14.64 -1.48
CA GLY A 435 3.37 15.72 -0.93
C GLY A 435 2.64 16.88 -0.27
N GLU A 436 1.47 17.30 -0.76
CA GLU A 436 0.81 18.52 -0.30
C GLU A 436 -0.37 18.26 0.66
N GLU A 437 -0.55 19.14 1.65
CA GLU A 437 -1.80 19.21 2.41
C GLU A 437 -2.90 19.75 1.49
N THR A 438 -3.70 18.86 0.92
CA THR A 438 -4.84 19.24 0.08
C THR A 438 -6.06 19.51 0.95
N THR A 439 -6.73 20.63 0.66
CA THR A 439 -8.06 20.95 1.19
C THR A 439 -9.03 21.13 0.05
N TRP A 440 -10.27 20.69 0.24
CA TRP A 440 -11.39 20.91 -0.66
C TRP A 440 -12.45 21.77 0.02
N PRO A 441 -13.17 22.61 -0.75
CA PRO A 441 -14.14 23.52 -0.16
C PRO A 441 -15.31 22.81 0.53
N SER A 442 -15.66 21.58 0.12
CA SER A 442 -16.70 20.78 0.75
C SER A 442 -16.66 19.31 0.32
N LEU A 443 -17.41 18.44 1.02
CA LEU A 443 -17.67 17.09 0.56
C LEU A 443 -18.46 17.09 -0.77
N GLN A 444 -19.37 18.04 -0.95
CA GLN A 444 -20.11 18.20 -2.21
C GLN A 444 -19.19 18.36 -3.42
N ALA A 445 -18.13 19.16 -3.29
CA ALA A 445 -17.18 19.38 -4.39
C ALA A 445 -16.45 18.07 -4.79
N LEU A 446 -16.14 17.22 -3.82
CA LEU A 446 -15.53 15.91 -4.04
C LEU A 446 -16.50 14.92 -4.69
N ILE A 447 -17.75 14.89 -4.21
CA ILE A 447 -18.79 13.96 -4.71
C ILE A 447 -19.23 14.33 -6.13
N ALA A 448 -19.28 15.62 -6.47
CA ALA A 448 -19.58 16.09 -7.83
C ALA A 448 -18.45 15.85 -8.84
N ASP A 449 -17.24 15.52 -8.38
CA ASP A 449 -16.11 15.24 -9.27
C ASP A 449 -16.19 13.79 -9.78
N ARG A 450 -16.48 13.63 -11.08
CA ARG A 450 -16.60 12.33 -11.76
C ARG A 450 -15.35 11.47 -11.67
N GLU A 451 -14.16 12.07 -11.66
CA GLU A 451 -12.90 11.31 -11.59
C GLU A 451 -12.65 10.75 -10.19
N ARG A 452 -13.18 11.40 -9.15
CA ARG A 452 -13.04 10.98 -7.75
C ARG A 452 -14.15 10.05 -7.28
N ASN A 453 -15.37 10.33 -7.68
CA ASN A 453 -16.54 9.60 -7.21
C ASN A 453 -16.76 8.34 -8.06
N LEU A 454 -16.34 7.17 -7.54
CA LEU A 454 -16.51 5.88 -8.21
C LEU A 454 -17.97 5.58 -8.62
N LEU A 455 -18.94 6.16 -7.91
CA LEU A 455 -20.38 5.95 -8.09
C LEU A 455 -21.10 7.21 -8.63
N HIS A 456 -20.39 8.10 -9.32
CA HIS A 456 -20.98 9.25 -10.00
C HIS A 456 -22.04 8.79 -11.01
N ASP A 457 -23.22 9.41 -10.97
CA ASP A 457 -24.42 9.06 -11.76
C ASP A 457 -24.79 7.56 -11.71
N HIS A 458 -24.49 6.85 -10.63
CA HIS A 458 -24.79 5.42 -10.52
C HIS A 458 -26.28 5.10 -10.70
N ARG A 459 -27.17 6.00 -10.26
CA ARG A 459 -28.63 5.88 -10.44
C ARG A 459 -29.16 6.63 -11.66
N MET A 460 -28.29 7.31 -12.43
CA MET A 460 -28.59 7.97 -13.72
C MET A 460 -29.57 9.15 -13.61
N GLY A 461 -29.54 9.91 -12.50
CA GLY A 461 -30.47 11.00 -12.23
C GLY A 461 -29.86 12.41 -12.19
N GLY A 462 -28.58 12.61 -12.53
CA GLY A 462 -27.89 13.89 -12.27
C GLY A 462 -27.79 14.19 -10.76
N GLU A 463 -27.83 13.13 -9.98
CA GLU A 463 -28.09 13.06 -8.54
C GLU A 463 -27.10 13.87 -7.70
N GLU A 464 -25.83 13.88 -8.10
CA GLU A 464 -24.78 14.66 -7.42
C GLU A 464 -25.09 16.17 -7.40
N GLY A 465 -25.75 16.68 -8.45
CA GLY A 465 -25.96 18.13 -8.64
C GLY A 465 -26.86 18.78 -7.60
N GLU A 466 -27.63 17.98 -6.85
CA GLU A 466 -28.66 18.48 -5.95
C GLU A 466 -28.44 18.11 -4.47
N LEU A 467 -27.36 17.41 -4.08
CA LEU A 467 -27.22 16.89 -2.71
C LEU A 467 -26.85 17.96 -1.65
N ASP A 468 -25.96 18.88 -1.99
CA ASP A 468 -25.42 19.93 -1.10
C ASP A 468 -24.83 19.38 0.22
N LEU A 469 -23.80 18.54 0.10
CA LEU A 469 -23.13 17.88 1.23
C LEU A 469 -22.08 18.77 1.91
N GLN A 470 -22.41 19.26 3.10
CA GLN A 470 -21.55 20.14 3.92
C GLN A 470 -21.39 19.60 5.36
N PRO A 471 -20.72 18.45 5.55
CA PRO A 471 -20.54 17.86 6.87
C PRO A 471 -19.47 18.57 7.70
N ASP A 472 -19.57 18.49 9.03
CA ASP A 472 -18.44 18.67 9.94
C ASP A 472 -17.66 17.34 10.15
N CYS A 473 -16.65 17.34 11.04
CA CYS A 473 -15.84 16.15 11.30
C CYS A 473 -16.66 14.94 11.79
N ALA A 474 -17.73 15.16 12.54
CA ALA A 474 -18.59 14.11 13.07
C ALA A 474 -19.56 13.57 12.01
N ASP A 475 -20.08 14.45 11.16
CA ASP A 475 -20.99 14.11 10.07
C ASP A 475 -20.29 13.39 8.91
N LEU A 476 -19.04 13.75 8.60
CA LEU A 476 -18.29 13.24 7.45
C LEU A 476 -18.33 11.70 7.31
N PRO A 477 -17.97 10.88 8.32
CA PRO A 477 -18.05 9.43 8.20
C PRO A 477 -19.48 8.94 7.90
N TYR A 478 -20.48 9.53 8.55
CA TYR A 478 -21.88 9.16 8.37
C TYR A 478 -22.40 9.54 6.98
N PHE A 479 -22.04 10.71 6.47
CA PHE A 479 -22.45 11.19 5.14
C PHE A 479 -21.84 10.31 4.04
N LEU A 480 -20.55 9.96 4.16
CA LEU A 480 -19.89 9.04 3.23
C LEU A 480 -20.57 7.67 3.22
N ARG A 481 -20.83 7.10 4.39
CA ARG A 481 -21.47 5.78 4.53
C ARG A 481 -22.91 5.80 4.03
N ALA A 482 -23.69 6.83 4.36
CA ALA A 482 -25.07 6.99 3.92
C ALA A 482 -25.16 7.18 2.40
N TYR A 483 -24.31 8.03 1.82
CA TYR A 483 -24.24 8.26 0.38
C TYR A 483 -23.93 6.95 -0.36
N PHE A 484 -22.90 6.22 0.08
CA PHE A 484 -22.53 4.94 -0.53
C PHE A 484 -23.66 3.91 -0.40
N SER A 485 -24.28 3.80 0.79
CA SER A 485 -25.41 2.91 1.01
C SER A 485 -26.60 3.23 0.11
N TRP A 486 -26.92 4.51 -0.07
CA TRP A 486 -28.02 4.95 -0.93
C TRP A 486 -27.77 4.58 -2.40
N LYS A 487 -26.55 4.82 -2.91
CA LYS A 487 -26.17 4.47 -4.28
C LYS A 487 -26.35 2.98 -4.57
N LEU A 488 -25.86 2.12 -3.68
CA LEU A 488 -25.91 0.67 -3.86
C LEU A 488 -27.18 0.02 -3.29
N ARG A 489 -28.06 0.78 -2.64
CA ARG A 489 -29.22 0.26 -1.91
C ARG A 489 -28.82 -0.77 -0.84
N LEU A 490 -27.82 -0.44 -0.03
CA LEU A 490 -27.42 -1.19 1.16
C LEU A 490 -28.26 -0.74 2.37
N PRO A 491 -28.47 -1.60 3.38
CA PRO A 491 -29.11 -1.16 4.61
C PRO A 491 -28.22 -0.17 5.36
N PHE A 492 -28.86 0.80 6.01
CA PHE A 492 -28.20 1.87 6.76
C PHE A 492 -28.95 2.13 8.06
N ALA A 493 -28.19 2.24 9.13
CA ALA A 493 -28.71 2.48 10.47
C ALA A 493 -27.76 3.43 11.22
N TRP A 494 -28.32 4.26 12.09
CA TRP A 494 -27.57 5.13 12.98
C TRP A 494 -28.31 5.33 14.30
N ARG A 495 -27.59 5.72 15.34
CA ARG A 495 -28.17 6.01 16.65
C ARG A 495 -28.04 7.47 17.02
N GLN A 496 -28.99 7.89 17.85
CA GLN A 496 -28.86 9.13 18.60
C GLN A 496 -28.12 8.84 19.91
N CYS A 497 -27.12 9.65 20.23
CA CYS A 497 -26.30 9.47 21.43
C CYS A 497 -26.33 10.71 22.31
N SER A 498 -26.04 10.52 23.59
CA SER A 498 -25.73 11.60 24.51
C SER A 498 -24.29 12.08 24.29
N ARG A 499 -24.00 13.35 24.61
CA ARG A 499 -22.66 13.92 24.42
C ARG A 499 -21.59 13.36 25.37
N GLY A 500 -21.99 12.65 26.43
CA GLY A 500 -21.11 12.33 27.56
C GLY A 500 -20.88 13.55 28.46
N ARG A 501 -20.30 13.33 29.64
CA ARG A 501 -19.74 14.33 30.55
C ARG A 501 -18.75 13.66 31.50
N GLU A 502 -17.96 14.42 32.24
CA GLU A 502 -17.02 13.89 33.24
C GLU A 502 -17.70 12.82 34.14
N GLY A 503 -17.07 11.64 34.24
CA GLY A 503 -17.60 10.48 34.97
C GLY A 503 -18.81 9.77 34.36
N ARG A 504 -19.30 10.19 33.17
CA ARG A 504 -20.41 9.54 32.46
C ARG A 504 -20.17 9.50 30.94
N ALA A 505 -19.83 8.32 30.45
CA ALA A 505 -19.58 8.09 29.03
C ALA A 505 -20.79 8.38 28.12
N PRO A 506 -20.56 8.71 26.83
CA PRO A 506 -21.61 8.77 25.81
C PRO A 506 -22.35 7.43 25.72
N ALA A 507 -23.68 7.49 25.80
CA ALA A 507 -24.58 6.35 25.62
C ALA A 507 -25.61 6.66 24.54
N CYS A 508 -25.95 5.66 23.74
CA CYS A 508 -26.87 5.77 22.61
C CYS A 508 -28.20 5.06 22.85
N THR A 509 -29.19 5.37 22.01
CA THR A 509 -30.49 4.70 22.04
C THR A 509 -30.37 3.23 21.65
N GLU A 510 -31.11 2.33 22.30
CA GLU A 510 -31.10 0.90 21.98
C GLU A 510 -31.59 0.66 20.54
N VAL A 511 -32.71 1.29 20.17
CA VAL A 511 -33.31 1.22 18.84
C VAL A 511 -32.62 2.24 17.91
N PRO A 512 -31.99 1.79 16.80
CA PRO A 512 -31.43 2.70 15.81
C PRO A 512 -32.52 3.29 14.91
N LYS A 513 -32.25 4.47 14.37
CA LYS A 513 -32.94 4.98 13.18
C LYS A 513 -32.37 4.30 11.94
N THR A 514 -33.16 4.21 10.88
CA THR A 514 -32.78 3.45 9.68
C THR A 514 -33.22 4.13 8.39
N ASN A 515 -32.67 3.69 7.26
CA ASN A 515 -33.17 4.11 5.94
C ASN A 515 -34.61 3.66 5.61
N LEU A 516 -35.21 2.82 6.46
CA LEU A 516 -36.61 2.41 6.35
C LEU A 516 -37.56 3.38 7.06
N ASP A 517 -37.04 4.26 7.92
CA ASP A 517 -37.84 5.26 8.60
C ASP A 517 -38.45 6.23 7.55
N PRO A 518 -39.73 6.62 7.69
CA PRO A 518 -40.38 7.48 6.71
C PRO A 518 -39.71 8.85 6.58
N VAL A 519 -39.40 9.25 5.34
CA VAL A 519 -38.93 10.59 4.99
C VAL A 519 -39.81 11.21 3.91
N GLU A 520 -39.91 12.54 3.93
CA GLU A 520 -40.61 13.32 2.90
C GLU A 520 -39.68 13.58 1.71
N GLY A 521 -40.14 13.27 0.49
CA GLY A 521 -39.40 13.49 -0.74
C GLY A 521 -40.19 13.02 -1.96
N HIS A 522 -40.19 13.82 -3.03
CA HIS A 522 -40.94 13.52 -4.26
C HIS A 522 -40.15 12.64 -5.24
N ASP A 523 -38.85 12.48 -5.01
CA ASP A 523 -37.94 11.62 -5.76
C ASP A 523 -36.87 11.01 -4.85
N GLU A 524 -35.95 10.21 -5.42
CA GLU A 524 -34.89 9.53 -4.67
C GLU A 524 -33.89 10.52 -4.02
N VAL A 525 -33.59 11.63 -4.70
CA VAL A 525 -32.58 12.61 -4.27
C VAL A 525 -33.11 13.42 -3.09
N THR A 526 -34.32 13.98 -3.22
CA THR A 526 -34.97 14.76 -2.17
C THR A 526 -35.28 13.93 -0.92
N ALA A 527 -35.65 12.65 -1.08
CA ALA A 527 -35.80 11.72 0.03
C ALA A 527 -34.46 11.44 0.73
N PHE A 528 -33.38 11.24 -0.03
CA PHE A 528 -32.04 11.04 0.55
C PHE A 528 -31.56 12.31 1.30
N ARG A 529 -31.79 13.50 0.75
CA ARG A 529 -31.51 14.77 1.45
C ARG A 529 -32.30 14.91 2.73
N ALA A 530 -33.56 14.49 2.75
CA ALA A 530 -34.37 14.48 3.98
C ALA A 530 -33.77 13.55 5.04
N LEU A 531 -33.30 12.37 4.64
CA LEU A 531 -32.58 11.46 5.53
C LEU A 531 -31.28 12.09 6.06
N LEU A 532 -30.47 12.74 5.21
CA LEU A 532 -29.23 13.40 5.64
C LEU A 532 -29.48 14.55 6.63
N ARG A 533 -30.53 15.34 6.41
CA ARG A 533 -30.93 16.39 7.38
C ARG A 533 -31.32 15.79 8.72
N GLU A 534 -32.02 14.66 8.71
CA GLU A 534 -32.34 13.95 9.95
C GLU A 534 -31.08 13.40 10.60
N LEU A 535 -30.20 12.76 9.84
CA LEU A 535 -28.92 12.22 10.30
C LEU A 535 -28.07 13.28 11.01
N GLY A 536 -27.79 14.42 10.36
CA GLY A 536 -26.98 15.51 10.92
C GLY A 536 -27.59 16.17 12.17
N ARG A 537 -28.90 16.03 12.41
CA ARG A 537 -29.53 16.47 13.67
C ARG A 537 -29.33 15.51 14.83
N ASN A 538 -29.02 14.24 14.55
CA ASN A 538 -28.96 13.17 15.55
C ASN A 538 -27.53 12.72 15.86
N VAL A 539 -26.57 12.95 14.96
CA VAL A 539 -25.16 12.58 15.17
C VAL A 539 -24.33 13.77 15.59
N HIS A 540 -23.29 13.50 16.38
CA HIS A 540 -22.29 14.46 16.79
C HIS A 540 -21.01 13.70 17.15
N SER A 541 -19.92 14.39 17.47
CA SER A 541 -18.64 13.69 17.64
C SER A 541 -18.62 12.63 18.75
N SER A 542 -19.43 12.74 19.80
CA SER A 542 -19.52 11.69 20.82
C SER A 542 -20.21 10.39 20.35
N THR A 543 -20.94 10.41 19.23
CA THR A 543 -21.59 9.22 18.64
C THR A 543 -20.55 8.16 18.25
N ASN A 544 -19.36 8.59 17.82
CA ASN A 544 -18.24 7.69 17.50
C ASN A 544 -17.33 7.38 18.70
N ARG A 545 -17.55 7.98 19.87
CA ARG A 545 -16.69 7.88 21.08
C ARG A 545 -17.32 7.08 22.22
N THR A 546 -18.37 6.32 21.94
CA THR A 546 -18.99 5.40 22.90
C THR A 546 -18.00 4.39 23.46
N LEU A 547 -18.37 3.77 24.59
CA LEU A 547 -17.54 2.78 25.26
C LEU A 547 -17.21 1.60 24.32
N PRO A 548 -15.95 1.11 24.29
CA PRO A 548 -15.53 0.06 23.37
C PRO A 548 -16.32 -1.26 23.46
N ASN A 549 -16.86 -1.56 24.64
CA ASN A 549 -17.60 -2.79 24.93
C ASN A 549 -19.12 -2.64 24.77
N ASP A 550 -19.64 -1.46 24.44
CA ASP A 550 -21.07 -1.23 24.28
C ASP A 550 -21.56 -1.77 22.92
N ASP A 551 -22.64 -2.54 22.95
CA ASP A 551 -23.30 -3.10 21.77
C ASP A 551 -24.23 -2.08 21.09
N ALA A 552 -24.75 -1.11 21.84
CA ALA A 552 -25.65 -0.07 21.34
C ALA A 552 -24.86 1.05 20.64
N THR A 553 -24.01 0.68 19.68
CA THR A 553 -23.06 1.58 19.02
C THR A 553 -23.08 1.36 17.51
N ASP A 554 -22.85 2.42 16.73
CA ASP A 554 -22.81 2.32 15.26
C ASP A 554 -21.42 1.92 14.74
N VAL A 555 -20.39 2.10 15.57
CA VAL A 555 -19.00 1.78 15.26
C VAL A 555 -18.35 1.04 16.44
N TYR A 556 -17.37 0.19 16.15
CA TYR A 556 -16.72 -0.66 17.15
C TYR A 556 -15.20 -0.78 16.91
N PRO A 557 -14.39 -1.00 17.96
CA PRO A 557 -12.94 -1.00 17.86
C PRO A 557 -12.40 -2.21 17.07
N VAL A 558 -11.31 -2.00 16.33
CA VAL A 558 -10.74 -2.99 15.40
C VAL A 558 -9.34 -3.47 15.81
N PRO A 559 -8.89 -4.64 15.31
CA PRO A 559 -7.51 -5.09 15.46
C PRO A 559 -6.50 -4.07 14.90
N MET A 560 -5.32 -4.01 15.51
CA MET A 560 -4.19 -3.23 14.98
C MET A 560 -3.49 -3.99 13.85
N THR A 561 -4.15 -4.08 12.69
CA THR A 561 -3.56 -4.63 11.46
C THR A 561 -3.99 -3.80 10.23
N ARG A 562 -3.20 -3.86 9.15
CA ARG A 562 -3.55 -3.15 7.90
C ARG A 562 -4.89 -3.64 7.32
N GLU A 563 -5.18 -4.93 7.46
CA GLU A 563 -6.40 -5.57 6.95
C GLU A 563 -7.66 -5.13 7.70
N ALA A 564 -7.53 -4.64 8.93
CA ALA A 564 -8.64 -4.15 9.73
C ALA A 564 -8.81 -2.62 9.63
N ILE A 565 -7.70 -1.89 9.50
CA ILE A 565 -7.66 -0.43 9.33
C ILE A 565 -7.68 -0.11 7.83
N ARG A 566 -8.87 -0.15 7.21
CA ARG A 566 -9.07 0.04 5.77
C ARG A 566 -9.44 1.51 5.49
N PRO A 567 -9.31 2.00 4.24
CA PRO A 567 -10.05 3.18 3.83
C PRO A 567 -11.54 3.09 4.24
N GLY A 568 -12.07 4.15 4.83
CA GLY A 568 -13.42 4.17 5.43
C GLY A 568 -13.48 3.80 6.92
N THR A 569 -12.39 3.28 7.52
CA THR A 569 -12.28 3.11 8.99
C THR A 569 -12.37 4.48 9.67
N VAL A 570 -13.22 4.58 10.68
CA VAL A 570 -13.40 5.80 11.48
C VAL A 570 -12.29 5.86 12.53
N TYR A 571 -11.68 7.01 12.72
CA TYR A 571 -10.82 7.29 13.86
C TYR A 571 -11.49 8.34 14.73
N ALA A 572 -11.81 7.99 15.98
CA ALA A 572 -12.37 8.93 16.94
C ALA A 572 -11.30 9.26 17.98
N ASP A 573 -10.91 10.52 18.07
CA ASP A 573 -9.99 10.95 19.13
C ASP A 573 -10.75 11.07 20.47
N PRO A 574 -10.06 11.16 21.62
CA PRO A 574 -10.73 11.24 22.92
C PRO A 574 -11.52 12.54 23.13
N TYR A 575 -11.29 13.58 22.34
CA TYR A 575 -11.79 14.94 22.58
C TYR A 575 -12.92 15.37 21.63
N GLY A 576 -13.26 14.53 20.65
CA GLY A 576 -14.36 14.75 19.72
C GLY A 576 -13.94 15.22 18.33
N HIS A 577 -12.68 15.08 17.93
CA HIS A 577 -12.31 15.11 16.52
C HIS A 577 -12.47 13.71 15.92
N VAL A 578 -13.05 13.64 14.73
CA VAL A 578 -13.30 12.39 14.02
C VAL A 578 -12.68 12.48 12.63
N LEU A 579 -11.95 11.44 12.24
CA LEU A 579 -11.31 11.31 10.93
C LEU A 579 -11.77 10.03 10.25
N VAL A 580 -11.64 9.98 8.93
CA VAL A 580 -11.88 8.79 8.12
C VAL A 580 -10.60 8.39 7.43
N VAL A 581 -10.10 7.17 7.69
CA VAL A 581 -8.92 6.64 6.99
C VAL A 581 -9.19 6.69 5.48
N ALA A 582 -8.27 7.30 4.75
CA ALA A 582 -8.38 7.53 3.32
C ALA A 582 -7.49 6.56 2.54
N ARG A 583 -6.22 6.37 2.94
CA ARG A 583 -5.27 5.61 2.13
C ARG A 583 -4.03 5.14 2.91
N TRP A 584 -3.55 3.96 2.57
CA TRP A 584 -2.19 3.50 2.88
C TRP A 584 -1.22 3.87 1.75
N VAL A 585 -0.16 4.60 2.07
CA VAL A 585 0.99 4.83 1.19
C VAL A 585 2.09 3.88 1.63
N PRO A 586 2.52 2.92 0.80
CA PRO A 586 3.55 1.97 1.18
C PRO A 586 4.91 2.64 1.32
N GLN A 587 5.71 2.19 2.28
CA GLN A 587 7.12 2.59 2.41
C GLN A 587 7.88 2.23 1.13
N SER A 588 8.53 3.20 0.50
CA SER A 588 9.36 3.00 -0.69
C SER A 588 10.83 2.75 -0.30
N LEU A 589 11.74 2.63 -1.27
CA LEU A 589 13.17 2.56 -0.96
C LEU A 589 13.74 3.90 -0.45
N SER A 590 13.11 5.02 -0.81
CA SER A 590 13.61 6.37 -0.55
C SER A 590 12.70 7.21 0.34
N SER A 591 11.54 6.68 0.75
CA SER A 591 10.53 7.42 1.52
C SER A 591 9.79 6.56 2.54
N TYR A 592 9.29 7.22 3.58
CA TYR A 592 8.42 6.62 4.60
C TYR A 592 7.07 6.27 3.99
N GLY A 593 6.51 5.17 4.47
CA GLY A 593 5.09 4.92 4.33
C GLY A 593 4.29 5.93 5.14
N MET A 594 3.03 6.10 4.75
CA MET A 594 2.10 6.99 5.44
C MET A 594 0.73 6.33 5.55
N LEU A 595 0.05 6.59 6.67
CA LEU A 595 -1.39 6.42 6.76
C LEU A 595 -2.04 7.80 6.63
N LEU A 596 -2.98 7.93 5.69
CA LEU A 596 -3.69 9.17 5.41
C LEU A 596 -5.14 9.04 5.85
N ALA A 597 -5.71 10.10 6.39
CA ALA A 597 -7.13 10.24 6.67
C ALA A 597 -7.67 11.58 6.15
N ALA A 598 -8.99 11.70 6.12
CA ALA A 598 -9.70 12.94 5.84
C ALA A 598 -10.50 13.39 7.06
N ASP A 599 -10.57 14.70 7.28
CA ASP A 599 -11.41 15.38 8.26
C ASP A 599 -12.24 16.47 7.56
N ALA A 600 -13.36 16.87 8.16
CA ALA A 600 -14.13 18.03 7.72
C ALA A 600 -14.23 19.05 8.84
N GLN A 601 -14.17 20.33 8.50
CA GLN A 601 -14.26 21.43 9.44
C GLN A 601 -15.71 21.96 9.55
N PRO A 602 -16.04 22.74 10.59
CA PRO A 602 -17.38 23.32 10.74
C PRO A 602 -17.80 24.23 9.58
N ASP A 603 -16.84 24.81 8.86
CA ASP A 603 -17.05 25.59 7.63
C ASP A 603 -17.18 24.71 6.36
N ALA A 604 -17.37 23.40 6.55
CA ALA A 604 -17.44 22.34 5.55
C ALA A 604 -16.13 22.02 4.81
N VAL A 605 -15.03 22.73 5.07
CA VAL A 605 -13.75 22.46 4.39
C VAL A 605 -13.27 21.06 4.74
N VAL A 606 -12.99 20.25 3.72
CA VAL A 606 -12.49 18.90 3.88
C VAL A 606 -10.97 18.90 3.71
N GLY A 607 -10.25 18.39 4.70
CA GLY A 607 -8.78 18.33 4.70
C GLY A 607 -8.28 16.89 4.70
N ARG A 608 -6.99 16.73 4.37
CA ARG A 608 -6.25 15.48 4.58
C ARG A 608 -5.25 15.60 5.72
N ARG A 609 -5.16 14.54 6.53
CA ARG A 609 -4.24 14.42 7.66
C ARG A 609 -3.36 13.19 7.50
N ARG A 610 -2.07 13.33 7.81
CA ARG A 610 -1.14 12.20 7.95
C ARG A 610 -1.25 11.67 9.37
N PHE A 611 -1.13 10.36 9.55
CA PHE A 611 -1.06 9.76 10.88
C PHE A 611 0.21 10.21 11.60
N TRP A 612 0.03 10.89 12.74
CA TRP A 612 1.07 11.18 13.73
C TRP A 612 0.42 11.64 15.05
N ARG A 613 1.19 11.67 16.14
CA ARG A 613 0.69 11.91 17.52
C ARG A 613 -0.19 13.15 17.69
N GLY A 614 0.07 14.26 16.99
CA GLY A 614 -0.69 15.49 17.15
C GLY A 614 -1.89 15.66 16.22
N SER A 615 -2.13 14.72 15.30
CA SER A 615 -3.36 14.70 14.47
C SER A 615 -4.27 13.52 14.78
N PHE A 616 -3.71 12.42 15.31
CA PHE A 616 -4.43 11.23 15.77
C PHE A 616 -4.23 11.07 17.26
N LEU A 617 -4.86 11.95 18.05
CA LEU A 617 -4.78 11.89 19.51
C LEU A 617 -5.40 10.58 20.00
N PHE A 618 -4.76 9.94 20.97
CA PHE A 618 -5.17 8.63 21.47
C PHE A 618 -5.10 8.59 23.01
N SER A 619 -5.99 7.79 23.60
CA SER A 619 -5.95 7.45 25.02
C SER A 619 -6.25 5.96 25.18
N THR A 620 -5.52 5.30 26.07
CA THR A 620 -5.79 3.92 26.47
C THR A 620 -6.92 3.83 27.50
N GLU A 621 -7.34 4.95 28.08
CA GLU A 621 -8.48 5.00 29.01
C GLU A 621 -9.79 4.81 28.25
N THR A 622 -10.58 3.83 28.67
CA THR A 622 -11.85 3.46 28.02
C THR A 622 -13.07 3.67 28.91
N THR A 623 -12.95 4.40 30.01
CA THR A 623 -14.01 4.60 31.02
C THR A 623 -14.95 5.74 30.67
N GLU A 624 -14.44 6.78 30.01
CA GLU A 624 -15.21 7.97 29.64
C GLU A 624 -15.53 8.04 28.14
N ALA A 625 -14.65 7.50 27.30
CA ALA A 625 -14.82 7.44 25.85
C ALA A 625 -13.99 6.29 25.28
N GLY A 626 -14.40 5.76 24.13
CA GLY A 626 -13.57 4.84 23.35
C GLY A 626 -12.87 5.58 22.21
N ALA A 627 -11.58 5.90 22.35
CA ALA A 627 -10.78 6.51 21.29
C ALA A 627 -10.19 5.46 20.31
N GLY A 628 -9.66 5.88 19.16
CA GLY A 628 -8.93 5.01 18.24
C GLY A 628 -9.70 4.60 16.99
N PHE A 629 -9.21 3.54 16.34
CA PHE A 629 -9.73 3.03 15.06
C PHE A 629 -10.98 2.19 15.24
N LYS A 630 -11.99 2.42 14.40
CA LYS A 630 -13.30 1.79 14.50
C LYS A 630 -13.86 1.42 13.12
N ALA A 631 -14.42 0.21 13.04
CA ALA A 631 -15.21 -0.23 11.89
C ALA A 631 -16.69 0.09 12.12
N TRP A 632 -17.43 0.22 11.02
CA TRP A 632 -18.89 0.32 11.05
C TRP A 632 -19.51 -1.02 11.46
N ARG A 633 -20.45 -0.98 12.40
CA ARG A 633 -21.30 -2.12 12.74
C ARG A 633 -22.22 -2.36 11.54
N PRO A 634 -22.13 -3.51 10.84
CA PRO A 634 -22.82 -3.70 9.56
C PRO A 634 -24.33 -3.94 9.79
N PRO A 635 -25.22 -3.08 9.26
CA PRO A 635 -26.66 -3.32 9.33
C PRO A 635 -27.06 -4.57 8.54
N VAL A 636 -27.88 -5.43 9.15
CA VAL A 636 -28.41 -6.66 8.54
C VAL A 636 -29.90 -6.46 8.27
N TYR A 637 -30.31 -6.59 7.01
CA TYR A 637 -31.70 -6.41 6.60
C TYR A 637 -32.44 -7.76 6.51
N ASP A 638 -33.48 -7.92 7.31
CA ASP A 638 -34.45 -9.00 7.14
C ASP A 638 -35.54 -8.58 6.16
N ARG A 639 -35.52 -9.15 4.95
CA ARG A 639 -36.52 -8.84 3.90
C ARG A 639 -37.94 -9.28 4.25
N ARG A 640 -38.11 -10.32 5.09
CA ARG A 640 -39.45 -10.85 5.45
C ARG A 640 -40.11 -9.94 6.47
N GLU A 641 -39.37 -9.59 7.50
CA GLU A 641 -39.86 -8.72 8.58
C GLU A 641 -39.76 -7.23 8.23
N ARG A 642 -38.99 -6.90 7.18
CA ARG A 642 -38.66 -5.53 6.76
C ARG A 642 -38.05 -4.72 7.90
N THR A 643 -37.12 -5.34 8.62
CA THR A 643 -36.41 -4.75 9.77
C THR A 643 -34.90 -4.76 9.54
N ILE A 644 -34.21 -3.81 10.16
CA ILE A 644 -32.75 -3.73 10.15
C ILE A 644 -32.26 -3.93 11.58
N THR A 645 -31.37 -4.91 11.76
CA THR A 645 -30.69 -5.19 13.02
C THR A 645 -29.19 -4.94 12.88
N LEU A 646 -28.50 -4.90 14.01
CA LEU A 646 -27.05 -4.70 14.06
C LEU A 646 -26.45 -5.81 14.94
N PRO A 647 -25.34 -6.46 14.51
CA PRO A 647 -24.73 -7.54 15.27
C PRO A 647 -24.15 -7.04 16.58
N THR A 648 -24.04 -7.90 17.59
CA THR A 648 -23.39 -7.64 18.88
C THR A 648 -21.85 -7.75 18.78
N ASN A 649 -21.14 -7.27 19.79
CA ASN A 649 -19.68 -7.41 19.88
C ASN A 649 -19.24 -8.89 19.93
N ASP A 650 -20.01 -9.79 20.53
CA ASP A 650 -19.70 -11.23 20.56
C ASP A 650 -19.82 -11.88 19.17
N GLU A 651 -20.83 -11.50 18.40
CA GLU A 651 -20.97 -11.93 17.00
C GLU A 651 -19.81 -11.40 16.15
N LEU A 652 -19.40 -10.14 16.36
CA LEU A 652 -18.27 -9.53 15.64
C LEU A 652 -16.91 -10.14 16.02
N ARG A 653 -16.69 -10.52 17.28
CA ARG A 653 -15.44 -11.17 17.73
C ARG A 653 -15.16 -12.47 16.98
N SER A 654 -16.21 -13.23 16.71
CA SER A 654 -16.14 -14.54 16.06
C SER A 654 -16.37 -14.50 14.54
N SER A 655 -16.73 -13.32 14.00
CA SER A 655 -17.09 -13.15 12.60
C SER A 655 -15.95 -13.53 11.65
N ARG A 656 -16.35 -14.15 10.52
CA ARG A 656 -15.52 -14.35 9.34
C ARG A 656 -15.89 -13.38 8.22
N ASP A 657 -17.06 -12.77 8.27
CA ASP A 657 -17.60 -11.95 7.18
C ASP A 657 -17.23 -10.48 7.36
N TYR A 658 -17.07 -10.04 8.62
CA TYR A 658 -16.78 -8.65 8.99
C TYR A 658 -15.42 -8.50 9.67
N VAL A 659 -14.94 -7.26 9.74
CA VAL A 659 -13.78 -6.92 10.58
C VAL A 659 -14.10 -7.32 12.01
N ARG A 660 -13.19 -8.05 12.67
CA ARG A 660 -13.47 -8.52 14.03
C ARG A 660 -13.45 -7.35 15.01
N TRP A 661 -14.26 -7.45 16.06
CA TRP A 661 -14.10 -6.57 17.21
C TRP A 661 -12.77 -6.87 17.91
N SER A 662 -12.05 -5.84 18.36
CA SER A 662 -10.84 -6.01 19.17
C SER A 662 -10.56 -4.80 20.05
N ASP A 663 -10.17 -5.07 21.30
CA ASP A 663 -9.63 -4.11 22.27
C ASP A 663 -8.11 -3.94 22.17
N ALA A 664 -7.43 -4.56 21.20
CA ALA A 664 -5.97 -4.61 21.14
C ALA A 664 -5.29 -3.23 21.24
N GLN A 665 -5.90 -2.21 20.63
CA GLN A 665 -5.42 -0.83 20.64
C GLN A 665 -5.40 -0.17 22.03
N TYR A 666 -6.18 -0.66 23.00
CA TYR A 666 -6.21 -0.11 24.36
C TYR A 666 -5.24 -0.81 25.32
N ARG A 667 -4.53 -1.84 24.85
CA ARG A 667 -3.62 -2.62 25.69
C ARG A 667 -2.24 -1.96 25.71
N GLY A 668 -1.68 -1.78 26.90
CA GLY A 668 -0.37 -1.17 27.08
C GLY A 668 -0.44 0.35 27.29
N SER A 669 0.63 1.04 26.92
CA SER A 669 0.76 2.49 27.00
C SER A 669 0.35 3.17 25.69
N VAL A 670 0.17 4.49 25.74
CA VAL A 670 -0.03 5.31 24.54
C VAL A 670 1.18 5.22 23.60
N ASP A 671 2.39 5.06 24.13
CA ASP A 671 3.60 4.86 23.33
C ASP A 671 3.55 3.54 22.55
N ASP A 672 3.10 2.45 23.19
CA ASP A 672 2.95 1.15 22.53
C ASP A 672 1.98 1.20 21.33
N PHE A 673 0.91 2.00 21.44
CA PHE A 673 -0.03 2.22 20.33
C PHE A 673 0.65 2.90 19.13
N TYR A 674 1.39 3.99 19.37
CA TYR A 674 2.07 4.70 18.29
C TYR A 674 3.21 3.86 17.69
N ASP A 675 3.98 3.16 18.51
CA ASP A 675 5.07 2.29 18.05
C ASP A 675 4.52 1.13 17.20
N ALA A 676 3.37 0.56 17.57
CA ALA A 676 2.68 -0.45 16.78
C ALA A 676 2.17 0.10 15.44
N MET A 677 1.58 1.31 15.43
CA MET A 677 1.15 1.97 14.19
C MET A 677 2.32 2.31 13.27
N ASP A 678 3.44 2.80 13.81
CA ASP A 678 4.66 3.05 13.04
C ASP A 678 5.21 1.76 12.43
N GLY A 679 5.14 0.64 13.17
CA GLY A 679 5.46 -0.69 12.66
C GLY A 679 4.56 -1.13 11.51
N LEU A 680 3.25 -0.86 11.61
CA LEU A 680 2.31 -1.13 10.53
C LEU A 680 2.56 -0.23 9.32
N ILE A 681 2.85 1.05 9.49
CA ILE A 681 3.07 2.01 8.39
C ILE A 681 4.41 1.75 7.70
N ASN A 682 5.47 1.52 8.48
CA ASN A 682 6.83 1.37 8.01
C ASN A 682 7.41 0.01 8.43
N PRO A 683 6.98 -1.10 7.81
CA PRO A 683 7.34 -2.45 8.26
C PRO A 683 8.82 -2.80 8.10
N ARG A 684 9.57 -2.05 7.28
CA ARG A 684 11.03 -2.21 7.18
C ARG A 684 11.75 -1.23 8.11
N PRO A 685 12.91 -1.63 8.64
CA PRO A 685 13.84 -0.74 9.32
C PRO A 685 14.06 0.59 8.61
N LEU A 686 14.26 1.63 9.42
CA LEU A 686 14.42 3.00 8.99
C LEU A 686 15.71 3.59 9.51
N ASP A 687 16.37 4.44 8.73
CA ASP A 687 17.50 5.21 9.24
C ASP A 687 17.00 6.21 10.30
N PRO A 688 17.39 6.07 11.59
CA PRO A 688 16.90 6.94 12.65
C PRO A 688 17.29 8.40 12.44
N ARG A 689 18.40 8.68 11.76
CA ARG A 689 18.83 10.05 11.44
C ARG A 689 17.92 10.70 10.41
N VAL A 690 17.43 9.92 9.45
CA VAL A 690 16.44 10.40 8.46
C VAL A 690 15.11 10.70 9.15
N VAL A 691 14.65 9.83 10.07
CA VAL A 691 13.42 10.10 10.86
C VAL A 691 13.57 11.41 11.65
N GLN A 692 14.65 11.54 12.44
CA GLN A 692 14.85 12.67 13.33
C GLN A 692 14.87 13.98 12.54
N ARG A 693 15.48 13.98 11.36
CA ARG A 693 15.46 15.14 10.45
C ARG A 693 14.06 15.47 9.97
N SER A 694 13.28 14.49 9.54
CA SER A 694 11.90 14.71 9.11
C SER A 694 11.03 15.29 10.23
N LEU A 695 11.24 14.88 11.49
CA LEU A 695 10.53 15.45 12.64
C LEU A 695 10.91 16.91 12.88
N VAL A 696 12.19 17.25 12.74
CA VAL A 696 12.67 18.64 12.85
C VAL A 696 12.13 19.50 11.70
N ASP A 697 12.11 18.98 10.46
CA ASP A 697 11.54 19.66 9.30
C ASP A 697 10.05 19.99 9.53
N ALA A 698 9.28 19.04 10.06
CA ALA A 698 7.86 19.23 10.37
C ALA A 698 7.63 20.25 11.50
N LEU A 699 8.49 20.24 12.54
CA LEU A 699 8.44 21.23 13.61
C LEU A 699 8.72 22.64 13.07
N GLU A 700 9.74 22.81 12.23
CA GLU A 700 10.07 24.08 11.59
C GLU A 700 8.88 24.62 10.79
N GLU A 701 8.27 23.79 9.96
CA GLU A 701 7.09 24.16 9.18
C GLU A 701 5.89 24.55 10.06
N SER A 702 5.68 23.85 11.18
CA SER A 702 4.64 24.17 12.17
C SER A 702 4.86 25.55 12.79
N VAL A 703 6.11 25.85 13.16
CA VAL A 703 6.54 27.14 13.74
C VAL A 703 6.39 28.26 12.72
N VAL A 704 6.87 28.09 11.48
CA VAL A 704 6.74 29.09 10.41
C VAL A 704 5.27 29.42 10.12
N ARG A 705 4.40 28.41 10.02
CA ARG A 705 2.96 28.65 9.86
C ARG A 705 2.34 29.38 11.05
N ARG A 706 2.84 29.14 12.27
CA ARG A 706 2.37 29.85 13.48
C ARG A 706 2.74 31.34 13.45
N VAL A 707 3.86 31.74 12.83
CA VAL A 707 4.20 33.16 12.60
C VAL A 707 3.05 33.86 11.88
N VAL A 708 2.56 33.28 10.79
CA VAL A 708 1.43 33.82 10.03
C VAL A 708 0.18 33.97 10.90
N SER A 709 -0.16 32.96 11.69
CA SER A 709 -1.33 33.00 12.60
C SER A 709 -1.21 34.09 13.68
N VAL A 710 -0.03 34.24 14.29
CA VAL A 710 0.20 35.29 15.30
C VAL A 710 0.13 36.66 14.67
N ASP A 711 0.79 36.87 13.53
CA ASP A 711 0.80 38.14 12.81
C ASP A 711 -0.60 38.55 12.36
N THR A 712 -1.41 37.59 11.93
CA THR A 712 -2.83 37.80 11.57
C THR A 712 -3.63 38.26 12.79
N GLY A 713 -3.46 37.59 13.93
CA GLY A 713 -4.09 38.02 15.19
C GLY A 713 -3.64 39.41 15.65
N GLU A 714 -2.37 39.76 15.48
CA GLU A 714 -1.88 41.11 15.80
C GLU A 714 -2.41 42.19 14.87
N ALA A 715 -2.50 41.90 13.57
CA ALA A 715 -3.10 42.81 12.60
C ALA A 715 -4.55 43.12 12.99
N PHE A 716 -5.34 42.08 13.28
CA PHE A 716 -6.70 42.23 13.77
C PHE A 716 -6.78 43.05 15.07
N MET A 717 -5.92 42.74 16.05
CA MET A 717 -5.86 43.48 17.32
C MET A 717 -5.52 44.96 17.11
N ARG A 718 -4.63 45.29 16.17
CA ARG A 718 -4.28 46.67 15.80
C ARG A 718 -5.46 47.40 15.17
N GLU A 719 -6.14 46.79 14.21
CA GLU A 719 -7.30 47.36 13.50
C GLU A 719 -8.45 47.71 14.46
N ARG A 720 -8.68 46.88 15.49
CA ARG A 720 -9.74 47.13 16.49
C ARG A 720 -9.32 47.98 17.69
N GLY A 721 -8.12 48.55 17.66
CA GLY A 721 -7.58 49.40 18.72
C GLY A 721 -7.25 48.65 20.02
N PHE A 722 -6.80 47.40 19.92
CA PHE A 722 -6.40 46.52 21.02
C PHE A 722 -7.46 46.27 22.10
N ARG A 723 -8.75 46.45 21.76
CA ARG A 723 -9.84 46.04 22.64
C ARG A 723 -9.74 44.54 22.92
N PRO A 724 -9.91 44.04 24.16
CA PRO A 724 -9.81 42.62 24.45
C PRO A 724 -10.81 41.77 23.65
N ILE A 725 -10.40 40.56 23.28
CA ILE A 725 -11.28 39.44 22.86
C ILE A 725 -11.73 38.73 24.15
N ASP A 726 -13.01 38.43 24.30
CA ASP A 726 -13.47 37.64 25.44
C ASP A 726 -12.96 36.20 25.33
N MET A 727 -12.46 35.67 26.45
CA MET A 727 -11.97 34.29 26.53
C MET A 727 -13.10 33.37 26.96
N PRO A 728 -13.42 32.33 26.16
CA PRO A 728 -14.37 31.28 26.48
C PRO A 728 -14.05 30.57 27.80
N ASP A 729 -15.03 29.88 28.35
CA ASP A 729 -14.87 29.10 29.57
C ASP A 729 -14.58 27.63 29.26
N ASP A 730 -13.77 27.04 30.11
CA ASP A 730 -13.46 25.61 30.17
C ASP A 730 -13.01 25.02 28.82
N ALA A 731 -13.57 23.89 28.41
CA ALA A 731 -13.20 23.20 27.17
C ALA A 731 -13.53 24.01 25.91
N ASP A 732 -14.39 25.03 26.01
CA ASP A 732 -14.84 25.81 24.86
C ASP A 732 -13.69 26.58 24.22
N ILE A 733 -12.58 26.84 24.94
CA ILE A 733 -11.41 27.52 24.38
C ILE A 733 -10.85 26.83 23.12
N PHE A 734 -11.18 25.56 22.87
CA PHE A 734 -10.77 24.79 21.70
C PHE A 734 -11.84 24.64 20.61
N GLN A 735 -13.03 25.22 20.80
CA GLN A 735 -14.27 24.79 20.11
C GLN A 735 -15.24 25.95 19.85
N THR A 736 -14.75 27.19 19.82
CA THR A 736 -15.62 28.37 19.71
C THR A 736 -15.79 28.84 18.28
N GLU A 737 -16.67 29.81 18.09
CA GLU A 737 -16.78 30.57 16.85
C GLU A 737 -16.43 32.05 17.12
N GLY A 738 -16.06 32.75 16.05
CA GLY A 738 -15.78 34.18 16.08
C GLY A 738 -14.35 34.51 16.52
N PRO A 739 -14.08 35.76 16.97
CA PRO A 739 -12.72 36.29 17.07
C PRO A 739 -11.76 35.51 17.97
N TRP A 740 -12.26 34.77 18.96
CA TRP A 740 -11.39 33.89 19.75
C TRP A 740 -10.87 32.73 18.90
N GLU A 741 -11.75 32.02 18.21
CA GLU A 741 -11.37 30.91 17.33
C GLU A 741 -10.42 31.37 16.22
N ASP A 742 -10.71 32.52 15.60
CA ASP A 742 -9.96 33.01 14.44
C ASP A 742 -8.52 33.46 14.78
N PHE A 743 -8.29 33.99 15.98
CA PHE A 743 -7.04 34.68 16.32
C PHE A 743 -6.29 34.14 17.54
N SER A 744 -6.95 33.34 18.39
CA SER A 744 -6.27 32.55 19.42
C SER A 744 -5.60 31.32 18.82
N THR A 745 -4.68 30.69 19.54
CA THR A 745 -3.96 29.50 19.05
C THR A 745 -3.99 28.27 19.98
N PRO A 746 -4.98 28.03 20.86
CA PRO A 746 -4.88 26.96 21.87
C PRO A 746 -4.75 25.57 21.24
N SER A 747 -5.55 25.26 20.23
CA SER A 747 -5.43 24.00 19.47
C SER A 747 -4.07 23.86 18.79
N ARG A 748 -3.53 24.95 18.24
CA ARG A 748 -2.26 24.96 17.51
C ARG A 748 -1.06 24.86 18.44
N ASP A 749 -1.11 25.54 19.57
CA ASP A 749 -0.06 25.57 20.59
C ASP A 749 0.04 24.24 21.31
N LEU A 750 -1.10 23.57 21.57
CA LEU A 750 -1.09 22.20 22.05
C LEU A 750 -0.41 21.24 21.05
N ARG A 751 -0.69 21.36 19.74
CA ARG A 751 -0.01 20.56 18.71
C ARG A 751 1.48 20.91 18.60
N LEU A 752 1.85 22.17 18.80
CA LEU A 752 3.25 22.59 18.85
C LEU A 752 3.97 21.89 20.01
N LEU A 753 3.38 21.89 21.22
CA LEU A 753 3.92 21.17 22.37
C LEU A 753 4.11 19.67 22.09
N VAL A 754 3.10 19.02 21.51
CA VAL A 754 3.21 17.61 21.09
C VAL A 754 4.32 17.40 20.05
N SER A 755 4.51 18.34 19.13
CA SER A 755 5.59 18.29 18.13
C SER A 755 6.96 18.44 18.77
N LEU A 756 7.08 19.31 19.77
CA LEU A 756 8.31 19.48 20.54
C LEU A 756 8.67 18.18 21.27
N ASP A 757 7.71 17.58 21.98
CA ASP A 757 7.91 16.30 22.68
C ASP A 757 8.30 15.18 21.72
N ALA A 758 7.65 15.10 20.55
CA ALA A 758 7.97 14.09 19.54
C ALA A 758 9.40 14.26 18.98
N VAL A 759 9.84 15.49 18.75
CA VAL A 759 11.20 15.80 18.29
C VAL A 759 12.23 15.46 19.37
N THR A 760 12.01 15.90 20.60
CA THR A 760 12.97 15.72 21.70
C THR A 760 13.00 14.29 22.25
N GLY A 761 11.88 13.59 22.21
CA GLY A 761 11.73 12.21 22.69
C GLY A 761 12.04 11.14 21.64
N PHE A 762 12.27 11.49 20.38
CA PHE A 762 12.57 10.52 19.34
C PHE A 762 13.80 9.63 19.64
N PRO A 763 14.93 10.14 20.18
CA PRO A 763 16.04 9.29 20.56
C PRO A 763 15.66 8.20 21.58
N ASP A 764 14.73 8.49 22.49
CA ASP A 764 14.24 7.53 23.47
C ASP A 764 13.35 6.46 22.79
N ALA A 765 12.61 6.83 21.74
CA ALA A 765 11.87 5.87 20.93
C ALA A 765 12.80 4.90 20.18
N VAL A 766 13.96 5.37 19.71
CA VAL A 766 15.02 4.52 19.13
C VAL A 766 15.57 3.56 20.17
N GLU A 767 15.80 4.03 21.40
CA GLU A 767 16.28 3.21 22.52
C GLU A 767 15.26 2.13 22.92
N ARG A 768 13.96 2.45 22.94
CA ARG A 768 12.90 1.49 23.25
C ARG A 768 12.75 0.40 22.19
N ASN A 769 12.99 0.72 20.92
CA ASN A 769 12.79 -0.24 19.83
C ASN A 769 13.90 -0.18 18.75
N PRO A 770 15.14 -0.57 19.08
CA PRO A 770 16.31 -0.43 18.19
C PRO A 770 16.15 -1.19 16.88
N SER A 771 15.46 -2.34 16.91
CA SER A 771 15.23 -3.18 15.73
C SER A 771 14.45 -2.46 14.62
N ARG A 772 13.56 -1.51 14.98
CA ARG A 772 12.82 -0.64 14.04
C ARG A 772 13.74 0.26 13.23
N PHE A 773 14.94 0.51 13.74
CA PHE A 773 15.90 1.43 13.16
C PHE A 773 17.14 0.71 12.61
N GLY A 774 17.04 -0.62 12.42
CA GLY A 774 18.11 -1.44 11.87
C GLY A 774 19.28 -1.64 12.83
N ILE A 775 19.07 -1.36 14.13
CA ILE A 775 20.08 -1.50 15.18
C ILE A 775 19.90 -2.87 15.84
N GLU A 776 20.93 -3.71 15.78
CA GLU A 776 20.98 -4.98 16.48
C GLU A 776 21.68 -4.79 17.84
N GLY A 777 20.97 -5.08 18.94
CA GLY A 777 21.53 -4.99 20.29
C GLY A 777 21.46 -3.59 20.89
N ASP A 778 22.57 -3.11 21.46
CA ASP A 778 22.63 -1.86 22.23
C ASP A 778 22.55 -0.62 21.32
N ALA A 779 21.56 0.24 21.58
CA ALA A 779 21.32 1.47 20.85
C ALA A 779 22.06 2.69 21.41
N SER A 780 22.72 2.57 22.56
CA SER A 780 23.22 3.71 23.36
C SER A 780 24.13 4.65 22.57
N ALA A 781 24.99 4.11 21.71
CA ALA A 781 25.87 4.91 20.85
C ALA A 781 25.09 5.75 19.84
N THR A 782 24.17 5.12 19.09
CA THR A 782 23.30 5.78 18.11
C THR A 782 22.41 6.83 18.78
N VAL A 783 21.83 6.52 19.94
CA VAL A 783 20.99 7.45 20.70
C VAL A 783 21.78 8.69 21.11
N ARG A 784 23.03 8.53 21.57
CA ARG A 784 23.91 9.66 21.88
C ARG A 784 24.18 10.53 20.65
N GLU A 785 24.50 9.91 19.50
CA GLU A 785 24.73 10.64 18.23
C GLU A 785 23.48 11.36 17.70
N LEU A 786 22.30 10.79 17.92
CA LEU A 786 21.02 11.43 17.59
C LEU A 786 20.78 12.66 18.47
N ARG A 787 21.00 12.54 19.79
CA ARG A 787 20.86 13.65 20.74
C ARG A 787 21.84 14.79 20.42
N GLU A 788 23.11 14.48 20.20
CA GLU A 788 24.13 15.48 19.85
C GLU A 788 23.78 16.24 18.58
N TRP A 789 23.34 15.52 17.54
CA TRP A 789 22.91 16.17 16.31
C TRP A 789 21.63 16.95 16.44
N LEU A 790 20.65 16.45 17.19
CA LEU A 790 19.39 17.14 17.39
C LEU A 790 19.64 18.52 18.00
N VAL A 791 20.51 18.60 19.01
CA VAL A 791 20.94 19.88 19.61
C VAL A 791 21.55 20.80 18.56
N ALA A 792 22.49 20.29 17.75
CA ALA A 792 23.14 21.08 16.72
C ALA A 792 22.15 21.58 15.64
N GLU A 793 21.24 20.71 15.19
CA GLU A 793 20.29 21.01 14.13
C GLU A 793 19.21 22.01 14.58
N LEU A 794 18.69 21.85 15.81
CA LEU A 794 17.74 22.80 16.39
C LEU A 794 18.36 24.19 16.63
N GLY A 795 19.66 24.25 16.95
CA GLY A 795 20.38 25.51 17.09
C GLY A 795 20.70 26.19 15.76
N ARG A 796 20.77 25.43 14.66
CA ARG A 796 21.05 25.93 13.31
C ARG A 796 19.81 26.53 12.63
N ARG A 797 18.62 26.00 12.94
CA ARG A 797 17.36 26.40 12.33
C ARG A 797 16.68 27.48 13.16
N GLY A 798 16.11 28.47 12.49
CA GLY A 798 15.46 29.58 13.15
C GLY A 798 14.51 30.32 12.23
N PHE A 799 13.74 31.21 12.83
CA PHE A 799 12.74 32.03 12.18
C PHE A 799 12.73 33.41 12.82
N ASP A 800 12.12 34.36 12.11
CA ASP A 800 11.96 35.72 12.56
C ASP A 800 10.50 36.01 12.85
N TYR A 801 10.24 36.82 13.88
CA TYR A 801 8.93 37.40 14.14
C TYR A 801 9.04 38.89 14.47
N THR A 802 7.95 39.64 14.29
CA THR A 802 7.93 41.08 14.56
C THR A 802 7.49 41.37 16.00
N ARG A 803 8.33 42.05 16.77
CA ARG A 803 8.03 42.46 18.15
C ARG A 803 6.99 43.58 18.20
N SER A 804 6.45 43.83 19.39
CA SER A 804 5.47 44.89 19.65
C SER A 804 5.99 46.31 19.33
N ASP A 805 7.31 46.51 19.31
CA ASP A 805 7.96 47.78 18.94
C ASP A 805 8.30 47.88 17.44
N GLY A 806 7.91 46.88 16.64
CA GLY A 806 8.17 46.80 15.20
C GLY A 806 9.55 46.28 14.83
N GLN A 807 10.43 45.96 15.80
CA GLN A 807 11.73 45.36 15.52
C GLN A 807 11.60 43.85 15.26
N THR A 808 12.48 43.32 14.43
CA THR A 808 12.56 41.87 14.18
C THR A 808 13.28 41.16 15.33
N GLN A 809 12.70 40.06 15.82
CA GLN A 809 13.33 39.15 16.77
C GLN A 809 13.60 37.82 16.07
N HIS A 810 14.86 37.39 16.09
CA HIS A 810 15.27 36.07 15.62
C HIS A 810 15.18 35.05 16.76
N LEU A 811 14.63 33.87 16.49
CA LEU A 811 14.60 32.71 17.39
C LEU A 811 15.03 31.44 16.68
N THR A 812 15.79 30.60 17.39
CA THR A 812 16.14 29.25 16.95
C THR A 812 15.10 28.23 17.43
N LEU A 813 15.02 27.06 16.78
CA LEU A 813 14.16 25.97 17.25
C LEU A 813 14.60 25.43 18.62
N ALA A 814 15.91 25.49 18.94
CA ALA A 814 16.41 25.16 20.26
C ALA A 814 15.80 26.06 21.35
N GLN A 815 15.70 27.36 21.09
CA GLN A 815 15.04 28.30 22.00
C GLN A 815 13.53 28.03 22.11
N ILE A 816 12.88 27.52 21.06
CA ILE A 816 11.46 27.10 21.14
C ILE A 816 11.30 25.90 22.07
N VAL A 817 12.20 24.91 22.00
CA VAL A 817 12.22 23.78 22.93
C VAL A 817 12.43 24.25 24.37
N GLU A 818 13.39 25.15 24.62
CA GLU A 818 13.62 25.72 25.96
C GLU A 818 12.38 26.47 26.50
N ARG A 819 11.60 27.08 25.61
CA ARG A 819 10.39 27.85 25.94
C ARG A 819 9.11 27.00 26.04
N SER A 820 9.20 25.67 25.96
CA SER A 820 8.02 24.77 25.97
C SER A 820 7.02 25.11 27.09
N ALA A 821 7.49 25.30 28.32
CA ALA A 821 6.63 25.65 29.45
C ALA A 821 5.92 27.01 29.30
N GLY A 822 6.49 27.94 28.53
CA GLY A 822 5.85 29.21 28.18
C GLY A 822 4.73 29.04 27.15
N PHE A 823 4.86 28.09 26.22
CA PHE A 823 3.84 27.80 25.21
C PHE A 823 2.54 27.21 25.80
N GLU A 824 2.59 26.64 27.00
CA GLU A 824 1.42 26.20 27.76
C GLU A 824 0.43 27.35 28.07
N MET A 825 0.89 28.60 27.94
CA MET A 825 0.15 29.82 28.27
C MET A 825 0.27 30.90 27.17
N ALA A 826 0.69 30.54 25.95
CA ALA A 826 1.04 31.50 24.90
C ALA A 826 -0.07 31.75 23.86
N TYR A 827 -1.24 31.13 24.02
CA TYR A 827 -2.28 31.08 22.99
C TYR A 827 -3.25 32.26 22.98
N ASN A 828 -3.22 33.14 23.98
CA ASN A 828 -4.21 34.20 24.13
C ASN A 828 -3.88 35.40 23.22
N PRO A 829 -4.79 35.80 22.30
CA PRO A 829 -4.55 36.89 21.37
C PRO A 829 -4.50 38.26 22.07
N ASN A 830 -4.97 38.36 23.32
CA ASN A 830 -4.90 39.58 24.12
C ASN A 830 -3.53 39.83 24.75
N ASP A 831 -2.63 38.87 24.72
CA ASP A 831 -1.24 39.10 25.05
C ASP A 831 -0.43 39.66 23.87
N CYS A 832 0.62 40.42 24.17
CA CYS A 832 1.61 40.86 23.18
C CYS A 832 2.30 39.67 22.49
N VAL A 833 2.83 39.91 21.29
CA VAL A 833 3.55 38.91 20.49
C VAL A 833 4.65 38.18 21.26
N GLU A 834 5.36 38.89 22.12
CA GLU A 834 6.45 38.33 22.92
C GLU A 834 5.94 37.31 23.95
N VAL A 835 4.73 37.47 24.52
CA VAL A 835 4.13 36.40 25.36
C VAL A 835 3.83 35.22 24.47
N ARG A 836 3.23 35.49 23.30
CA ARG A 836 2.75 34.48 22.39
C ARG A 836 3.90 33.65 21.78
N TRP A 837 5.14 34.08 21.94
CA TRP A 837 6.37 33.33 21.61
C TRP A 837 7.20 32.93 22.85
N GLY A 838 6.59 32.94 24.04
CA GLY A 838 7.20 32.44 25.27
C GLY A 838 8.43 33.21 25.72
N ALA A 839 8.56 34.51 25.38
CA ALA A 839 9.71 35.32 25.78
C ALA A 839 9.85 35.30 27.31
N PRO A 840 11.04 34.99 27.88
CA PRO A 840 11.23 34.93 29.32
C PRO A 840 10.92 36.25 30.01
N GLU A 841 10.32 36.20 31.20
CA GLU A 841 10.09 37.39 32.02
C GLU A 841 11.41 38.13 32.32
N GLY A 842 11.40 39.45 32.22
CA GLY A 842 12.58 40.29 32.43
C GLY A 842 13.62 40.30 31.30
N SER A 843 13.40 39.55 30.20
CA SER A 843 14.32 39.56 29.05
C SER A 843 14.25 40.87 28.23
N PRO A 844 15.32 41.24 27.49
CA PRO A 844 15.29 42.39 26.57
C PRO A 844 14.22 42.27 25.48
N GLU A 845 13.93 41.04 25.03
CA GLU A 845 12.83 40.71 24.12
C GLU A 845 11.49 41.11 24.75
N ARG A 846 11.26 40.71 26.00
CA ARG A 846 10.04 41.01 26.77
C ARG A 846 9.80 42.50 27.01
N ALA A 847 10.84 43.32 27.02
CA ALA A 847 10.74 44.75 27.36
C ALA A 847 9.85 45.57 26.40
N SER A 848 9.65 45.12 25.16
CA SER A 848 8.76 45.77 24.18
C SER A 848 7.28 45.46 24.41
N CYS A 849 6.97 44.42 25.19
CA CYS A 849 5.61 44.00 25.48
C CYS A 849 4.90 45.01 26.40
N ARG A 850 3.93 45.74 25.84
CA ARG A 850 3.10 46.71 26.61
C ARG A 850 1.66 46.24 26.83
N ARG A 851 1.32 45.06 26.32
CA ARG A 851 -0.04 44.50 26.31
C ARG A 851 -0.05 43.12 26.92
N ALA A 852 -1.02 42.86 27.78
CA ALA A 852 -1.21 41.56 28.40
C ALA A 852 -2.69 41.23 28.45
N ALA A 853 -3.02 39.94 28.41
CA ALA A 853 -4.37 39.46 28.57
C ALA A 853 -4.96 39.93 29.90
N PRO A 854 -6.28 40.22 29.98
CA PRO A 854 -6.94 40.61 31.20
C PRO A 854 -6.64 39.65 32.36
N ARG A 855 -6.56 40.17 33.59
CA ARG A 855 -6.17 39.39 34.78
C ARG A 855 -7.05 38.15 34.97
N GLU A 856 -8.35 38.26 34.69
CA GLU A 856 -9.31 37.16 34.77
C GLU A 856 -9.00 36.04 33.76
N GLN A 857 -8.68 36.41 32.51
CA GLN A 857 -8.30 35.43 31.48
C GLN A 857 -7.00 34.73 31.83
N ARG A 858 -5.98 35.45 32.32
CA ARG A 858 -4.73 34.81 32.79
C ARG A 858 -4.98 33.83 33.93
N ALA A 859 -5.90 34.16 34.83
CA ALA A 859 -6.31 33.25 35.91
C ALA A 859 -7.05 32.01 35.37
N LYS A 860 -7.88 32.14 34.31
CA LYS A 860 -8.48 30.99 33.60
C LYS A 860 -7.40 30.12 32.98
N MET A 861 -6.52 30.72 32.17
CA MET A 861 -5.42 30.00 31.51
C MET A 861 -4.54 29.26 32.52
N GLN A 862 -4.26 29.83 33.69
CA GLN A 862 -3.46 29.16 34.73
C GLN A 862 -4.14 27.90 35.28
N ARG A 863 -5.49 27.88 35.35
CA ARG A 863 -6.23 26.65 35.69
C ARG A 863 -6.18 25.63 34.55
N TYR A 864 -6.19 26.11 33.32
CA TYR A 864 -6.19 25.29 32.10
C TYR A 864 -4.79 24.84 31.69
N ARG A 865 -3.73 25.36 32.33
CA ARG A 865 -2.33 25.06 32.03
C ARG A 865 -2.04 23.56 32.07
N SER A 866 -2.66 22.84 33.01
CA SER A 866 -2.49 21.39 33.13
C SER A 866 -2.88 20.64 31.85
N TRP A 867 -3.81 21.16 31.04
CA TRP A 867 -4.18 20.56 29.76
C TRP A 867 -3.03 20.61 28.76
N PHE A 868 -2.31 21.73 28.73
CA PHE A 868 -1.15 21.90 27.87
C PHE A 868 0.07 21.16 28.41
N GLU A 869 0.27 21.19 29.73
CA GLU A 869 1.32 20.45 30.43
C GLU A 869 1.15 18.93 30.32
N HIS A 870 -0.06 18.38 30.25
CA HIS A 870 -0.23 16.93 30.06
C HIS A 870 -0.49 16.56 28.60
N ARG A 871 -0.46 17.56 27.69
CA ARG A 871 -0.74 17.41 26.27
C ARG A 871 -2.13 16.77 26.04
N HIS A 872 -3.02 17.05 26.97
CA HIS A 872 -4.31 16.40 27.14
C HIS A 872 -5.39 17.47 27.15
N ARG A 873 -6.26 17.47 26.14
CA ARG A 873 -7.40 18.39 26.15
C ARG A 873 -8.39 17.97 27.26
N PRO A 874 -9.16 18.89 27.83
CA PRO A 874 -10.22 18.49 28.75
C PRO A 874 -11.24 17.61 28.03
N ALA A 875 -11.79 16.63 28.74
CA ALA A 875 -12.95 15.88 28.26
C ALA A 875 -14.16 16.81 28.10
N ARG A 876 -15.01 16.53 27.12
CA ARG A 876 -16.29 17.23 26.90
C ARG A 876 -17.35 16.77 27.92
#